data_AF-A0AAV2PJD8-F1
#
_entry.id   AF-A0AAV2PJD8-F1
#
_cell.length_a   1.000
_cell.length_b   1.000
_cell.length_c   1.000
_cell.angle_alpha   90.00
_cell.angle_beta   90.00
_cell.angle_gamma   90.00
#
_symmetry.space_group_name_H-M   'P 1'
#
loop_
_entity.id
_entity.type
_entity.pdbx_description
1 polymer ?
#
loop_
_entity_poly.entity_id
_entity_poly.type
_entity_poly.pdbx_seq_one_letter_code
_entity_poly.pdbx_strand_id
1 'polypeptide(L)'
;MASTCVCGGLMPYKAIYVYFLKRESLLHTIQKLCKAYQYQHLKKSEHATQVIKECCYHANLVTVFDINSGEGLDKYILYAILTGASSSSRIDQLNLALLWNRPDIAGNYIFPEIGVQTTESLEELMTSALLDEKVEFVQLLIMNGLVMTDYLTAQNLRKLYNEACVPNSHIMELLLSSSEADYYYLFDIHNILQALVKRHNNPVYLNDTKEGFNNNSSLNYATFQDPYEELLLWAMLSGRTDLGRVMWERCHHPLSAALIVTVIFHSLWRSLGAKNTELREIYFEQKAVFERLAVEFVSACYKEDPVNALALIEHLNPKWGNVDCLELGFIAKDLTFLSSPCCQVSVDLTWHRGMVRAPALAIPSAIFFPFLIWTRLFKFLRLGDDGGELTHFQKVVVFYRSPIVKFFMHAMSFFIFLSFYAYTVLFDLQYHMSISEIILLCWVLTFIIGEINEISNEPSSGIFKSLRDYWENHWNRFESITHFLAIMAYILRLWRQTFYWGRILYAANTWIFFTRILRYYHVNYHLGPKLIIFYRMVTEILIFMALLINFILGYGIASQALLIPAPARSFNISTLMDIGKTVFFLPYWQMYGELSLDNMQGEDTNICQLSSEEIYCENPSEYTWAVHIMLVFYLIIGNIMLLNLLIAIFTNIRNGAQYTNVNTFSKYEYYQILLTYLLLMVLATPTIL
;
A
#
# COMPACT_ATOMS: atom_id res chain seq x y z
N MET A 1 32.79 -30.44 -59.94
CA MET A 1 33.43 -31.32 -58.93
C MET A 1 32.83 -30.91 -57.59
N ALA A 2 31.69 -31.50 -57.23
CA ALA A 2 31.58 -32.69 -56.38
C ALA A 2 32.08 -32.39 -54.94
N SER A 3 31.24 -31.92 -54.02
CA SER A 3 30.24 -32.68 -53.23
C SER A 3 30.88 -33.76 -52.35
N THR A 4 30.95 -33.53 -51.04
CA THR A 4 30.21 -34.27 -49.99
C THR A 4 30.84 -33.99 -48.62
N CYS A 5 30.19 -33.13 -47.86
CA CYS A 5 30.43 -32.95 -46.43
C CYS A 5 29.65 -34.07 -45.72
N VAL A 6 30.36 -34.98 -45.06
CA VAL A 6 29.77 -36.11 -44.33
C VAL A 6 29.21 -35.60 -43.00
N CYS A 7 27.93 -35.23 -43.02
CA CYS A 7 27.10 -35.15 -41.82
C CYS A 7 26.79 -36.58 -41.34
N GLY A 8 27.52 -37.06 -40.34
CA GLY A 8 27.20 -38.26 -39.58
C GLY A 8 26.75 -37.86 -38.18
N GLY A 9 25.49 -37.45 -38.04
CA GLY A 9 24.89 -37.12 -36.74
C GLY A 9 24.87 -38.34 -35.82
N LEU A 10 25.42 -38.18 -34.62
CA LEU A 10 25.23 -39.13 -33.53
C LEU A 10 23.72 -39.19 -33.20
N MET A 11 23.08 -40.29 -33.58
CA MET A 11 21.75 -40.66 -33.06
C MET A 11 21.80 -40.82 -31.54
N PRO A 12 20.69 -40.60 -30.80
CA PRO A 12 20.64 -40.89 -29.38
C PRO A 12 20.58 -42.42 -29.19
N TYR A 13 21.73 -43.03 -29.03
CA TYR A 13 21.89 -44.48 -28.76
C TYR A 13 21.03 -44.98 -27.59
N LYS A 14 20.63 -44.13 -26.63
CA LYS A 14 19.78 -44.50 -25.49
C LYS A 14 18.34 -44.88 -25.84
N ALA A 15 17.69 -44.18 -26.77
CA ALA A 15 16.29 -44.47 -27.12
C ALA A 15 16.17 -45.78 -27.92
N ILE A 16 17.12 -46.02 -28.82
CA ILE A 16 17.22 -47.25 -29.61
C ILE A 16 17.59 -48.45 -28.73
N TYR A 17 18.50 -48.28 -27.75
CA TYR A 17 18.85 -49.34 -26.80
C TYR A 17 17.65 -49.74 -25.91
N VAL A 18 16.87 -48.77 -25.43
CA VAL A 18 15.67 -49.03 -24.62
C VAL A 18 14.58 -49.71 -25.46
N TYR A 19 14.42 -49.32 -26.74
CA TYR A 19 13.53 -49.98 -27.69
C TYR A 19 13.94 -51.45 -27.95
N PHE A 20 15.24 -51.71 -28.09
CA PHE A 20 15.77 -53.05 -28.34
C PHE A 20 15.63 -53.96 -27.10
N LEU A 21 15.93 -53.45 -25.90
CA LEU A 21 15.74 -54.14 -24.63
C LEU A 21 14.26 -54.39 -24.28
N LYS A 22 13.36 -53.46 -24.62
CA LYS A 22 11.90 -53.66 -24.48
C LYS A 22 11.41 -54.77 -25.40
N ARG A 23 11.89 -54.85 -26.64
CA ARG A 23 11.46 -55.89 -27.60
C ARG A 23 11.85 -57.30 -27.15
N GLU A 24 13.05 -57.49 -26.61
CA GLU A 24 13.50 -58.78 -26.08
C GLU A 24 12.80 -59.16 -24.77
N SER A 25 12.56 -58.20 -23.87
CA SER A 25 11.86 -58.47 -22.61
C SER A 25 10.39 -58.85 -22.83
N LEU A 26 9.70 -58.18 -23.75
CA LEU A 26 8.31 -58.43 -24.14
C LEU A 26 8.15 -59.81 -24.81
N LEU A 27 9.10 -60.18 -25.70
CA LEU A 27 9.17 -61.53 -26.28
C LEU A 27 9.38 -62.61 -25.22
N HIS A 28 10.20 -62.32 -24.20
CA HIS A 28 10.48 -63.23 -23.11
C HIS A 28 9.30 -63.37 -22.12
N THR A 29 8.57 -62.30 -21.79
CA THR A 29 7.32 -62.37 -21.01
C THR A 29 6.20 -63.05 -21.78
N ILE A 30 6.06 -62.80 -23.08
CA ILE A 30 5.12 -63.52 -23.95
C ILE A 30 5.45 -65.01 -23.99
N GLN A 31 6.73 -65.40 -24.12
CA GLN A 31 7.14 -66.80 -24.06
C GLN A 31 6.84 -67.45 -22.71
N LYS A 32 7.00 -66.72 -21.59
CA LYS A 32 6.61 -67.20 -20.25
C LYS A 32 5.09 -67.35 -20.09
N LEU A 33 4.30 -66.39 -20.58
CA LEU A 33 2.84 -66.44 -20.58
C LEU A 33 2.30 -67.56 -21.48
N CYS A 34 2.89 -67.77 -22.65
CA CYS A 34 2.54 -68.88 -23.53
C CYS A 34 2.82 -70.24 -22.88
N LYS A 35 3.96 -70.38 -22.17
CA LYS A 35 4.28 -71.58 -21.39
C LYS A 35 3.32 -71.78 -20.20
N ALA A 36 2.87 -70.71 -19.55
CA ALA A 36 1.92 -70.77 -18.43
C ALA A 36 0.48 -71.12 -18.88
N TYR A 37 0.01 -70.56 -19.99
CA TYR A 37 -1.33 -70.80 -20.55
C TYR A 37 -1.46 -72.13 -21.33
N GLN A 38 -0.34 -72.70 -21.81
CA GLN A 38 -0.31 -74.00 -22.49
C GLN A 38 -0.87 -75.16 -21.66
N TYR A 39 -1.02 -75.01 -20.34
CA TYR A 39 -1.51 -76.07 -19.45
C TYR A 39 -3.04 -76.24 -19.42
N GLN A 40 -3.85 -75.31 -19.95
CA GLN A 40 -5.32 -75.41 -19.79
C GLN A 40 -6.16 -75.51 -21.08
N HIS A 41 -5.75 -75.04 -22.27
CA HIS A 41 -6.52 -75.25 -23.53
C HIS A 41 -5.66 -75.17 -24.81
N LEU A 42 -5.39 -76.31 -25.49
CA LEU A 42 -4.43 -76.40 -26.61
C LEU A 42 -4.86 -75.73 -27.94
N LYS A 43 -6.14 -75.74 -28.35
CA LYS A 43 -6.55 -75.20 -29.67
C LYS A 43 -6.74 -73.67 -29.72
N LYS A 44 -7.02 -73.02 -28.57
CA LYS A 44 -7.08 -71.55 -28.48
C LYS A 44 -5.68 -70.91 -28.36
N SER A 45 -4.68 -71.70 -27.94
CA SER A 45 -3.31 -71.25 -27.74
C SER A 45 -2.59 -70.89 -29.05
N GLU A 46 -2.76 -71.66 -30.12
CA GLU A 46 -2.10 -71.37 -31.41
C GLU A 46 -2.62 -70.07 -32.04
N HIS A 47 -3.95 -69.88 -32.03
CA HIS A 47 -4.56 -68.65 -32.52
C HIS A 47 -4.13 -67.43 -31.70
N ALA A 48 -4.09 -67.53 -30.36
CA ALA A 48 -3.59 -66.46 -29.50
C ALA A 48 -2.12 -66.11 -29.77
N THR A 49 -1.26 -67.12 -30.01
CA THR A 49 0.15 -66.86 -30.38
C THR A 49 0.31 -66.19 -31.74
N GLN A 50 -0.62 -66.44 -32.67
CA GLN A 50 -0.62 -65.81 -33.99
C GLN A 50 -1.04 -64.34 -33.91
N VAL A 51 -2.08 -64.04 -33.12
CA VAL A 51 -2.52 -62.65 -32.84
C VAL A 51 -1.41 -61.86 -32.13
N ILE A 52 -0.74 -62.45 -31.14
CA ILE A 52 0.38 -61.77 -30.45
C ILE A 52 1.54 -61.50 -31.41
N LYS A 53 1.86 -62.43 -32.32
CA LYS A 53 2.87 -62.21 -33.36
C LYS A 53 2.48 -61.07 -34.31
N GLU A 54 1.21 -60.99 -34.72
CA GLU A 54 0.67 -59.88 -35.52
C GLU A 54 0.80 -58.53 -34.79
N CYS A 55 0.47 -58.47 -33.49
CA CYS A 55 0.68 -57.27 -32.68
C CYS A 55 2.17 -56.86 -32.61
N CYS A 56 3.09 -57.83 -32.55
CA CYS A 56 4.53 -57.56 -32.56
C CYS A 56 5.07 -57.04 -33.91
N TYR A 57 4.37 -57.25 -35.03
CA TYR A 57 4.75 -56.64 -36.32
C TYR A 57 4.53 -55.12 -36.32
N HIS A 58 3.55 -54.64 -35.56
CA HIS A 58 3.30 -53.21 -35.35
C HIS A 58 3.88 -52.72 -34.02
N ALA A 59 5.17 -52.97 -33.78
CA ALA A 59 5.85 -52.64 -32.51
C ALA A 59 5.75 -51.14 -32.14
N ASN A 60 5.63 -50.25 -33.12
CA ASN A 60 5.52 -48.80 -32.93
C ASN A 60 4.18 -48.38 -32.29
N LEU A 61 3.16 -49.26 -32.30
CA LEU A 61 1.85 -49.05 -31.69
C LEU A 61 1.71 -49.73 -30.31
N VAL A 62 2.74 -50.45 -29.86
CA VAL A 62 2.72 -51.21 -28.61
C VAL A 62 3.60 -50.54 -27.58
N THR A 63 2.99 -50.06 -26.50
CA THR A 63 3.70 -49.51 -25.34
C THR A 63 3.54 -50.40 -24.12
N VAL A 64 4.63 -50.55 -23.36
CA VAL A 64 4.65 -51.29 -22.10
C VAL A 64 4.83 -50.31 -20.97
N PHE A 65 3.83 -50.30 -20.09
CA PHE A 65 3.83 -49.59 -18.82
C PHE A 65 4.20 -50.55 -17.69
N ASP A 66 5.21 -50.19 -16.91
CA ASP A 66 5.55 -50.91 -15.68
C ASP A 66 4.89 -50.22 -14.48
N ILE A 67 3.97 -50.93 -13.83
CA ILE A 67 3.20 -50.45 -12.68
C ILE A 67 4.12 -50.07 -11.50
N ASN A 68 5.32 -50.66 -11.42
CA ASN A 68 6.26 -50.42 -10.32
C ASN A 68 7.24 -49.26 -10.58
N SER A 69 7.19 -48.62 -11.75
CA SER A 69 8.17 -47.61 -12.17
C SER A 69 8.02 -46.25 -11.45
N GLY A 70 6.94 -46.04 -10.69
CA GLY A 70 6.65 -44.78 -10.00
C GLY A 70 6.24 -43.64 -10.93
N GLU A 71 6.23 -43.85 -12.25
CA GLU A 71 5.75 -42.88 -13.23
C GLU A 71 4.23 -43.02 -13.43
N GLY A 72 3.55 -41.88 -13.59
CA GLY A 72 2.11 -41.85 -13.84
C GLY A 72 1.71 -42.55 -15.14
N LEU A 73 0.59 -43.29 -15.11
CA LEU A 73 0.03 -44.00 -16.26
C LEU A 73 -0.29 -43.05 -17.43
N ASP A 74 -0.71 -41.83 -17.12
CA ASP A 74 -0.99 -40.74 -18.05
C ASP A 74 0.19 -40.44 -18.98
N LYS A 75 1.43 -40.48 -18.47
CA LYS A 75 2.67 -40.30 -19.24
C LYS A 75 2.78 -41.32 -20.36
N TYR A 76 2.49 -42.58 -20.04
CA TYR A 76 2.62 -43.70 -20.98
C TYR A 76 1.50 -43.73 -22.00
N ILE A 77 0.29 -43.30 -21.62
CA ILE A 77 -0.83 -43.15 -22.55
C ILE A 77 -0.49 -42.05 -23.56
N LEU A 78 -0.04 -40.88 -23.10
CA LEU A 78 0.33 -39.80 -24.01
C LEU A 78 1.50 -40.22 -24.91
N TYR A 79 2.53 -40.86 -24.35
CA TYR A 79 3.63 -41.41 -25.12
C TYR A 79 3.17 -42.42 -26.18
N ALA A 80 2.23 -43.31 -25.84
CA ALA A 80 1.66 -44.28 -26.76
C ALA A 80 0.90 -43.62 -27.92
N ILE A 81 0.15 -42.57 -27.62
CA ILE A 81 -0.55 -41.79 -28.65
C ILE A 81 0.46 -41.09 -29.55
N LEU A 82 1.50 -40.46 -28.99
CA LEU A 82 2.52 -39.76 -29.75
C LEU A 82 3.34 -40.71 -30.66
N THR A 83 3.71 -41.89 -30.15
CA THR A 83 4.43 -42.90 -30.95
C THR A 83 3.55 -43.55 -32.01
N GLY A 84 2.28 -43.81 -31.69
CA GLY A 84 1.32 -44.36 -32.64
C GLY A 84 0.84 -43.37 -33.70
N ALA A 85 0.84 -42.08 -33.37
CA ALA A 85 0.48 -40.99 -34.26
C ALA A 85 1.71 -40.41 -35.01
N SER A 86 2.71 -41.24 -35.33
CA SER A 86 3.89 -40.80 -36.10
C SER A 86 3.55 -40.33 -37.54
N SER A 87 2.28 -40.37 -37.94
CA SER A 87 1.70 -39.78 -39.16
C SER A 87 0.88 -38.48 -38.93
N SER A 88 0.62 -38.06 -37.68
CA SER A 88 -0.09 -36.80 -37.41
C SER A 88 0.84 -35.60 -37.49
N SER A 89 0.29 -34.40 -37.65
CA SER A 89 1.10 -33.19 -37.64
C SER A 89 1.74 -33.01 -36.25
N ARG A 90 3.02 -32.59 -36.21
CA ARG A 90 3.75 -32.38 -34.94
C ARG A 90 3.12 -31.29 -34.07
N ILE A 91 2.34 -30.38 -34.66
CA ILE A 91 1.58 -29.38 -33.93
C ILE A 91 0.41 -30.01 -33.15
N ASP A 92 -0.27 -31.00 -33.71
CA ASP A 92 -1.33 -31.73 -33.00
C ASP A 92 -0.75 -32.49 -31.80
N GLN A 93 0.48 -32.99 -31.94
CA GLN A 93 1.22 -33.63 -30.86
C GLN A 93 1.56 -32.64 -29.74
N LEU A 94 1.96 -31.42 -30.08
CA LEU A 94 2.20 -30.34 -29.12
C LEU A 94 0.90 -29.85 -28.46
N ASN A 95 -0.17 -29.68 -29.23
CA ASN A 95 -1.50 -29.33 -28.72
C ASN A 95 -1.99 -30.38 -27.72
N LEU A 96 -1.81 -31.67 -28.04
CA LEU A 96 -2.17 -32.75 -27.13
C LEU A 96 -1.31 -32.74 -25.85
N ALA A 97 -0.01 -32.50 -25.98
CA ALA A 97 0.89 -32.37 -24.83
C ALA A 97 0.53 -31.17 -23.94
N LEU A 98 0.11 -30.07 -24.55
CA LEU A 98 -0.36 -28.87 -23.86
C LEU A 98 -1.68 -29.14 -23.12
N LEU A 99 -2.66 -29.75 -23.78
CA LEU A 99 -3.95 -30.12 -23.18
C LEU A 99 -3.76 -31.02 -21.94
N TRP A 100 -2.76 -31.90 -21.98
CA TRP A 100 -2.46 -32.84 -20.89
C TRP A 100 -1.52 -32.23 -19.83
N ASN A 101 -1.05 -30.99 -20.04
CA ASN A 101 -0.09 -30.31 -19.17
C ASN A 101 1.18 -31.15 -18.88
N ARG A 102 1.77 -31.74 -19.93
CA ARG A 102 2.97 -32.59 -19.85
C ARG A 102 4.15 -31.99 -20.63
N PRO A 103 4.78 -30.93 -20.11
CA PRO A 103 5.95 -30.31 -20.73
C PRO A 103 7.16 -31.25 -20.77
N ASP A 104 7.27 -32.18 -19.81
CA ASP A 104 8.31 -33.20 -19.73
C ASP A 104 8.35 -34.09 -20.98
N ILE A 105 7.18 -34.45 -21.51
CA ILE A 105 7.07 -35.27 -22.72
C ILE A 105 7.37 -34.42 -23.95
N ALA A 106 6.82 -33.21 -24.02
CA ALA A 106 7.07 -32.30 -25.13
C ALA A 106 8.58 -32.02 -25.28
N GLY A 107 9.25 -31.63 -24.21
CA GLY A 107 10.68 -31.27 -24.20
C GLY A 107 11.62 -32.41 -24.56
N ASN A 108 11.29 -33.64 -24.15
CA ASN A 108 12.18 -34.81 -24.37
C ASN A 108 11.93 -35.54 -25.69
N TYR A 109 10.71 -35.50 -26.23
CA TYR A 109 10.33 -36.31 -27.39
C TYR A 109 9.96 -35.49 -28.62
N ILE A 110 9.49 -34.25 -28.46
CA ILE A 110 8.99 -33.43 -29.57
C ILE A 110 10.02 -32.38 -29.99
N PHE A 111 10.60 -31.65 -29.05
CA PHE A 111 11.59 -30.59 -29.34
C PHE A 111 12.96 -31.06 -29.86
N PRO A 112 13.53 -32.20 -29.45
CA PRO A 112 14.85 -32.63 -29.91
C PRO A 112 14.92 -33.00 -31.40
N GLU A 113 13.78 -33.22 -32.06
CA GLU A 113 13.69 -33.52 -33.49
C GLU A 113 13.49 -32.26 -34.37
N ILE A 114 13.49 -31.07 -33.77
CA ILE A 114 13.20 -29.81 -34.46
C ILE A 114 14.48 -29.26 -35.11
N GLY A 115 14.64 -29.57 -36.39
CA GLY A 115 15.27 -28.62 -37.32
C GLY A 115 14.28 -27.50 -37.62
N VAL A 116 14.72 -26.24 -37.42
CA VAL A 116 14.12 -24.95 -37.83
C VAL A 116 12.67 -25.05 -38.30
N GLN A 117 11.70 -24.93 -37.38
CA GLN A 117 10.28 -24.76 -37.74
C GLN A 117 9.89 -23.27 -37.84
N THR A 118 8.84 -23.01 -38.61
CA THR A 118 8.23 -21.71 -38.88
C THR A 118 7.56 -21.13 -37.62
N THR A 119 7.94 -19.91 -37.27
CA THR A 119 7.55 -19.17 -36.07
C THR A 119 6.04 -19.11 -35.83
N GLU A 120 5.23 -18.92 -36.88
CA GLU A 120 3.78 -18.70 -36.81
C GLU A 120 3.00 -19.81 -36.06
N SER A 121 3.39 -21.07 -36.22
CA SER A 121 2.68 -22.20 -35.58
C SER A 121 2.96 -22.33 -34.08
N LEU A 122 4.11 -21.83 -33.62
CA LEU A 122 4.46 -21.83 -32.20
C LEU A 122 3.77 -20.68 -31.45
N GLU A 123 3.39 -19.61 -32.15
CA GLU A 123 2.68 -18.46 -31.59
C GLU A 123 1.28 -18.85 -31.11
N GLU A 124 0.53 -19.65 -31.87
CA GLU A 124 -0.81 -20.15 -31.47
C GLU A 124 -0.75 -21.12 -30.27
N LEU A 125 0.32 -21.91 -30.18
CA LEU A 125 0.60 -22.72 -29.00
C LEU A 125 0.94 -21.86 -27.78
N MET A 126 1.66 -20.76 -27.99
CA MET A 126 1.98 -19.82 -26.93
C MET A 126 0.73 -19.11 -26.42
N THR A 127 -0.17 -18.64 -27.30
CA THR A 127 -1.42 -18.00 -26.88
C THR A 127 -2.27 -18.94 -26.03
N SER A 128 -2.48 -20.18 -26.49
CA SER A 128 -3.23 -21.19 -25.73
C SER A 128 -2.57 -21.55 -24.40
N ALA A 129 -1.25 -21.73 -24.36
CA ALA A 129 -0.52 -22.01 -23.12
C ALA A 129 -0.61 -20.87 -22.10
N LEU A 130 -0.58 -19.62 -22.56
CA LEU A 130 -0.75 -18.44 -21.72
C LEU A 130 -2.18 -18.34 -21.16
N LEU A 131 -3.20 -18.66 -21.98
CA LEU A 131 -4.62 -18.64 -21.58
C LEU A 131 -4.97 -19.70 -20.54
N ASP A 132 -4.39 -20.89 -20.66
CA ASP A 132 -4.63 -22.03 -19.75
C ASP A 132 -3.71 -22.05 -18.51
N GLU A 133 -2.91 -21.00 -18.30
CA GLU A 133 -1.93 -20.85 -17.22
C GLU A 133 -0.92 -22.04 -17.12
N LYS A 134 -0.46 -22.55 -18.28
CA LYS A 134 0.51 -23.66 -18.33
C LYS A 134 1.95 -23.15 -18.21
N VAL A 135 2.34 -22.72 -17.01
CA VAL A 135 3.62 -22.02 -16.73
C VAL A 135 4.86 -22.78 -17.22
N GLU A 136 4.98 -24.07 -16.89
CA GLU A 136 6.14 -24.89 -17.29
C GLU A 136 6.23 -25.05 -18.82
N PHE A 137 5.08 -25.12 -19.51
CA PHE A 137 5.03 -25.23 -20.96
C PHE A 137 5.44 -23.91 -21.64
N VAL A 138 5.03 -22.77 -21.07
CA VAL A 138 5.47 -21.44 -21.52
C VAL A 138 6.99 -21.30 -21.39
N GLN A 139 7.57 -21.70 -20.25
CA GLN A 139 9.02 -21.67 -20.07
C GLN A 139 9.73 -22.53 -21.12
N LEU A 140 9.19 -23.71 -21.39
CA LEU A 140 9.73 -24.64 -22.37
C LEU A 140 9.70 -24.05 -23.79
N LEU A 141 8.62 -23.40 -24.19
CA LEU A 141 8.52 -22.70 -25.48
C LEU A 141 9.54 -21.57 -25.61
N ILE A 142 9.74 -20.78 -24.54
CA ILE A 142 10.75 -19.72 -24.52
C ILE A 142 12.17 -20.30 -24.65
N MET A 143 12.47 -21.40 -23.95
CA MET A 143 13.78 -22.05 -24.02
C MET A 143 14.10 -22.64 -25.39
N ASN A 144 13.07 -23.03 -26.15
CA ASN A 144 13.21 -23.69 -27.46
C ASN A 144 13.15 -22.73 -28.66
N GLY A 145 13.37 -21.42 -28.44
CA GLY A 145 13.64 -20.46 -29.52
C GLY A 145 12.50 -19.51 -29.89
N LEU A 146 11.42 -19.45 -29.11
CA LEU A 146 10.38 -18.44 -29.32
C LEU A 146 10.85 -17.08 -28.79
N VAL A 147 11.01 -16.12 -29.70
CA VAL A 147 11.41 -14.74 -29.37
C VAL A 147 10.16 -13.94 -29.01
N MET A 148 10.06 -13.52 -27.75
CA MET A 148 8.88 -12.81 -27.25
C MET A 148 8.65 -11.43 -27.88
N THR A 149 9.70 -10.76 -28.38
CA THR A 149 9.56 -9.47 -29.07
C THR A 149 8.78 -9.61 -30.38
N ASP A 150 8.90 -10.75 -31.04
CA ASP A 150 8.29 -11.00 -32.35
C ASP A 150 6.86 -11.54 -32.16
N TYR A 151 6.67 -12.38 -31.14
CA TYR A 151 5.36 -12.90 -30.75
C TYR A 151 4.42 -11.81 -30.24
N LEU A 152 4.90 -10.92 -29.36
CA LEU A 152 4.06 -9.94 -28.70
C LEU A 152 3.83 -8.70 -29.57
N THR A 153 2.91 -8.84 -30.50
CA THR A 153 2.35 -7.74 -31.28
C THR A 153 1.13 -7.15 -30.57
N ALA A 154 0.77 -5.89 -30.90
CA ALA A 154 -0.43 -5.26 -30.38
C ALA A 154 -1.70 -6.09 -30.66
N GLN A 155 -1.76 -6.78 -31.80
CA GLN A 155 -2.86 -7.68 -32.14
C GLN A 155 -2.94 -8.89 -31.19
N ASN A 156 -1.83 -9.56 -30.92
CA ASN A 156 -1.82 -10.72 -30.03
C ASN A 156 -2.12 -10.32 -28.58
N LEU A 157 -1.62 -9.18 -28.13
CA LEU A 157 -1.96 -8.65 -26.80
C LEU A 157 -3.47 -8.34 -26.69
N ARG A 158 -4.07 -7.75 -27.72
CA ARG A 158 -5.51 -7.49 -27.76
C ARG A 158 -6.34 -8.78 -27.72
N LYS A 159 -5.91 -9.82 -28.44
CA LYS A 159 -6.55 -11.16 -28.35
C LYS A 159 -6.48 -11.70 -26.92
N LEU A 160 -5.30 -11.65 -26.30
CA LEU A 160 -5.08 -12.13 -24.94
C LEU A 160 -5.98 -11.42 -23.91
N TYR A 161 -6.17 -10.11 -23.99
CA TYR A 161 -7.07 -9.39 -23.08
C TYR A 161 -8.54 -9.75 -23.28
N ASN A 162 -9.01 -9.86 -24.53
CA ASN A 162 -10.40 -10.20 -24.81
C ASN A 162 -10.73 -11.65 -24.43
N GLU A 163 -9.82 -12.59 -24.67
CA GLU A 163 -10.02 -14.01 -24.36
C GLU A 163 -9.82 -14.33 -22.87
N ALA A 164 -9.01 -13.55 -22.14
CA ALA A 164 -8.81 -13.73 -20.71
C ALA A 164 -9.92 -13.15 -19.83
N CYS A 165 -10.84 -12.33 -20.39
CA CYS A 165 -11.95 -11.76 -19.63
C CYS A 165 -13.03 -12.81 -19.33
N VAL A 166 -12.95 -13.43 -18.15
CA VAL A 166 -14.01 -14.33 -17.65
C VAL A 166 -15.23 -13.48 -17.25
N PRO A 167 -16.46 -13.89 -17.63
CA PRO A 167 -17.68 -13.21 -17.18
C PRO A 167 -17.78 -13.22 -15.65
N ASN A 168 -18.08 -12.05 -15.05
CA ASN A 168 -18.12 -11.77 -13.59
C ASN A 168 -16.77 -11.61 -12.87
N SER A 169 -15.66 -11.41 -13.60
CA SER A 169 -14.40 -11.00 -12.97
C SER A 169 -14.42 -9.50 -12.58
N HIS A 170 -13.70 -9.13 -11.52
CA HIS A 170 -13.58 -7.74 -11.06
C HIS A 170 -13.04 -6.80 -12.16
N ILE A 171 -12.23 -7.31 -13.09
CA ILE A 171 -11.75 -6.53 -14.24
C ILE A 171 -12.81 -6.33 -15.30
N MET A 172 -13.71 -7.29 -15.49
CA MET A 172 -14.87 -7.09 -16.34
C MET A 172 -15.76 -5.98 -15.78
N GLU A 173 -15.98 -5.92 -14.46
CA GLU A 173 -16.71 -4.80 -13.83
C GLU A 173 -16.04 -3.44 -14.09
N LEU A 174 -14.70 -3.39 -14.00
CA LEU A 174 -13.94 -2.17 -14.30
C LEU A 174 -13.97 -1.81 -15.80
N LEU A 175 -13.85 -2.79 -16.69
CA LEU A 175 -13.94 -2.61 -18.14
C LEU A 175 -15.33 -2.13 -18.56
N LEU A 176 -16.40 -2.76 -18.08
CA LEU A 176 -17.78 -2.35 -18.34
C LEU A 176 -18.09 -0.95 -17.81
N SER A 177 -17.44 -0.53 -16.72
CA SER A 177 -17.57 0.85 -16.23
C SER A 177 -16.89 1.88 -17.14
N SER A 178 -15.92 1.44 -17.96
CA SER A 178 -15.10 2.29 -18.81
C SER A 178 -15.54 2.31 -20.29
N SER A 179 -16.10 1.20 -20.80
CA SER A 179 -16.60 1.13 -22.18
C SER A 179 -17.78 0.15 -22.31
N GLU A 180 -18.77 0.53 -23.12
CA GLU A 180 -19.98 -0.27 -23.43
C GLU A 180 -19.76 -1.29 -24.58
N ALA A 181 -18.50 -1.59 -24.94
CA ALA A 181 -18.18 -2.35 -26.16
C ALA A 181 -18.05 -3.86 -25.92
N ASP A 182 -18.53 -4.66 -26.88
CA ASP A 182 -18.35 -6.13 -26.93
C ASP A 182 -16.89 -6.55 -27.22
N TYR A 183 -16.03 -5.61 -27.64
CA TYR A 183 -14.64 -5.86 -27.99
C TYR A 183 -13.75 -4.72 -27.48
N TYR A 184 -12.75 -5.07 -26.67
CA TYR A 184 -11.88 -4.11 -26.00
C TYR A 184 -10.60 -3.84 -26.81
N TYR A 185 -10.23 -2.56 -26.89
CA TYR A 185 -8.98 -2.09 -27.49
C TYR A 185 -7.93 -1.80 -26.41
N LEU A 186 -6.65 -1.69 -26.80
CA LEU A 186 -5.61 -1.35 -25.82
C LEU A 186 -5.83 0.05 -25.21
N PHE A 187 -6.53 0.96 -25.89
CA PHE A 187 -6.92 2.25 -25.31
C PHE A 187 -7.84 2.11 -24.09
N ASP A 188 -8.76 1.14 -24.06
CA ASP A 188 -9.63 0.92 -22.91
C ASP A 188 -8.81 0.44 -21.70
N ILE A 189 -7.84 -0.45 -21.97
CA ILE A 189 -6.89 -0.93 -20.96
C ILE A 189 -5.97 0.20 -20.50
N HIS A 190 -5.57 1.11 -21.40
CA HIS A 190 -4.83 2.31 -21.04
C HIS A 190 -5.61 3.15 -20.04
N ASN A 191 -6.91 3.37 -20.25
CA ASN A 191 -7.75 4.14 -19.35
C ASN A 191 -7.85 3.48 -17.97
N ILE A 192 -7.91 2.15 -17.92
CA ILE A 192 -7.86 1.40 -16.66
C ILE A 192 -6.51 1.57 -15.98
N LEU A 193 -5.40 1.32 -16.69
CA LEU A 193 -4.05 1.50 -16.13
C LEU A 193 -3.83 2.94 -15.66
N GLN A 194 -4.36 3.93 -16.38
CA GLN A 194 -4.34 5.32 -15.97
C GLN A 194 -5.25 5.58 -14.76
N ALA A 195 -6.40 4.92 -14.64
CA ALA A 195 -7.25 5.02 -13.44
C ALA A 195 -6.59 4.38 -12.21
N LEU A 196 -5.86 3.27 -12.39
CA LEU A 196 -5.20 2.51 -11.33
C LEU A 196 -3.88 3.15 -10.88
N VAL A 197 -2.99 3.45 -11.83
CA VAL A 197 -1.61 3.95 -11.59
C VAL A 197 -1.53 5.48 -11.66
N LYS A 198 -2.59 6.17 -12.14
CA LYS A 198 -2.68 7.63 -12.38
C LYS A 198 -1.76 8.18 -13.48
N ARG A 199 -0.66 7.49 -13.80
CA ARG A 199 0.36 7.94 -14.75
C ARG A 199 0.84 6.78 -15.61
N HIS A 200 0.12 6.52 -16.71
CA HIS A 200 0.53 5.55 -17.73
C HIS A 200 0.66 6.29 -19.06
N ASN A 201 1.78 6.11 -19.76
CA ASN A 201 2.04 6.74 -21.05
C ASN A 201 2.80 5.77 -21.96
N ASN A 202 2.05 5.01 -22.75
CA ASN A 202 2.60 4.17 -23.80
C ASN A 202 1.96 4.56 -25.15
N PRO A 203 2.77 4.97 -26.15
CA PRO A 203 2.24 5.41 -27.44
C PRO A 203 1.47 4.31 -28.18
N VAL A 204 1.83 3.03 -27.99
CA VAL A 204 1.14 1.90 -28.64
C VAL A 204 -0.30 1.79 -28.11
N TYR A 205 -0.46 1.93 -26.81
CA TYR A 205 -1.76 1.89 -26.13
C TYR A 205 -2.65 3.09 -26.48
N LEU A 206 -2.07 4.29 -26.56
CA LEU A 206 -2.81 5.52 -26.88
C LEU A 206 -3.33 5.55 -28.33
N ASN A 207 -2.55 5.03 -29.26
CA ASN A 207 -2.90 5.03 -30.68
C ASN A 207 -3.88 3.91 -31.06
N ASP A 208 -4.03 2.88 -30.22
CA ASP A 208 -4.90 1.74 -30.47
C ASP A 208 -6.37 2.03 -30.12
N THR A 209 -7.01 2.87 -30.94
CA THR A 209 -8.45 3.14 -30.88
C THR A 209 -9.16 2.55 -32.10
N LYS A 210 -10.50 2.42 -32.03
CA LYS A 210 -11.32 1.99 -33.16
C LYS A 210 -11.09 2.83 -34.43
N GLU A 211 -10.83 4.13 -34.27
CA GLU A 211 -10.51 5.05 -35.37
C GLU A 211 -9.04 4.95 -35.81
N GLY A 212 -8.11 4.82 -34.86
CA GLY A 212 -6.68 4.61 -35.13
C GLY A 212 -6.42 3.36 -35.96
N PHE A 213 -7.16 2.27 -35.67
CA PHE A 213 -7.12 1.03 -36.42
C PHE A 213 -7.54 1.19 -37.88
N ASN A 214 -8.64 1.89 -38.14
CA ASN A 214 -9.12 2.11 -39.52
C ASN A 214 -8.15 2.97 -40.34
N ASN A 215 -7.36 3.81 -39.68
CA ASN A 215 -6.41 4.71 -40.33
C ASN A 215 -5.05 4.05 -40.59
N ASN A 216 -4.56 3.18 -39.70
CA ASN A 216 -3.21 2.59 -39.77
C ASN A 216 -3.21 1.09 -39.47
N SER A 217 -3.27 0.24 -40.51
CA SER A 217 -3.18 -1.22 -40.36
C SER A 217 -1.83 -1.73 -39.83
N SER A 218 -0.78 -0.89 -39.89
CA SER A 218 0.55 -1.19 -39.34
C SER A 218 0.59 -1.27 -37.81
N LEU A 219 -0.42 -0.71 -37.11
CA LEU A 219 -0.52 -0.80 -35.65
C LEU A 219 -0.62 -2.23 -35.15
N ASN A 220 -1.20 -3.16 -35.94
CA ASN A 220 -1.32 -4.56 -35.55
C ASN A 220 0.05 -5.23 -35.33
N TYR A 221 1.06 -4.80 -36.09
CA TYR A 221 2.43 -5.35 -36.05
C TYR A 221 3.36 -4.50 -35.19
N ALA A 222 2.83 -3.51 -34.45
CA ALA A 222 3.63 -2.74 -33.51
C ALA A 222 4.12 -3.68 -32.39
N THR A 223 5.44 -3.69 -32.20
CA THR A 223 6.11 -4.44 -31.14
C THR A 223 6.37 -3.55 -29.93
N PHE A 224 6.50 -4.18 -28.77
CA PHE A 224 6.78 -3.48 -27.52
C PHE A 224 8.27 -3.50 -27.19
N GLN A 225 8.75 -2.42 -26.55
CA GLN A 225 10.14 -2.33 -26.11
C GLN A 225 10.47 -3.39 -25.03
N ASP A 226 9.53 -3.65 -24.11
CA ASP A 226 9.65 -4.70 -23.09
C ASP A 226 8.42 -5.62 -23.12
N PRO A 227 8.44 -6.71 -23.91
CA PRO A 227 7.28 -7.59 -24.05
C PRO A 227 6.92 -8.32 -22.75
N TYR A 228 7.91 -8.65 -21.92
CA TYR A 228 7.68 -9.32 -20.64
C TYR A 228 6.96 -8.43 -19.62
N GLU A 229 7.15 -7.11 -19.65
CA GLU A 229 6.43 -6.16 -18.77
C GLU A 229 4.95 -6.11 -19.16
N GLU A 230 4.63 -6.07 -20.45
CA GLU A 230 3.25 -6.05 -20.93
C GLU A 230 2.52 -7.39 -20.67
N LEU A 231 3.22 -8.51 -20.83
CA LEU A 231 2.71 -9.83 -20.45
C LEU A 231 2.53 -9.98 -18.93
N LEU A 232 3.42 -9.37 -18.14
CA LEU A 232 3.26 -9.31 -16.68
C LEU A 232 2.00 -8.52 -16.32
N LEU A 233 1.79 -7.33 -16.90
CA LEU A 233 0.58 -6.53 -16.67
C LEU A 233 -0.68 -7.31 -17.03
N TRP A 234 -0.67 -7.97 -18.18
CA TRP A 234 -1.77 -8.83 -18.60
C TRP A 234 -2.03 -9.98 -17.62
N ALA A 235 -0.98 -10.74 -17.25
CA ALA A 235 -1.11 -11.86 -16.32
C ALA A 235 -1.66 -11.42 -14.96
N MET A 236 -1.22 -10.26 -14.47
CA MET A 236 -1.65 -9.70 -13.19
C MET A 236 -3.07 -9.19 -13.19
N LEU A 237 -3.47 -8.51 -14.26
CA LEU A 237 -4.86 -8.15 -14.45
C LEU A 237 -5.69 -9.44 -14.51
N SER A 238 -5.35 -10.39 -15.39
CA SER A 238 -6.10 -11.65 -15.50
C SER A 238 -6.11 -12.55 -14.24
N GLY A 239 -5.38 -12.22 -13.18
CA GLY A 239 -5.36 -12.98 -11.92
C GLY A 239 -4.45 -14.22 -11.95
N ARG A 240 -3.56 -14.33 -12.94
CA ARG A 240 -2.65 -15.48 -13.16
C ARG A 240 -1.30 -15.23 -12.49
N THR A 241 -1.25 -15.53 -11.20
CA THR A 241 -0.15 -15.10 -10.32
C THR A 241 1.15 -15.89 -10.54
N ASP A 242 1.04 -17.19 -10.82
CA ASP A 242 2.21 -18.05 -11.04
C ASP A 242 2.90 -17.70 -12.37
N LEU A 243 2.10 -17.43 -13.40
CA LEU A 243 2.60 -16.93 -14.67
C LEU A 243 3.25 -15.54 -14.51
N GLY A 244 2.62 -14.66 -13.73
CA GLY A 244 3.17 -13.33 -13.41
C GLY A 244 4.56 -13.42 -12.78
N ARG A 245 4.81 -14.36 -11.88
CA ARG A 245 6.14 -14.57 -11.28
C ARG A 245 7.20 -14.91 -12.32
N VAL A 246 6.89 -15.82 -13.25
CA VAL A 246 7.83 -16.23 -14.31
C VAL A 246 8.11 -15.10 -15.30
N MET A 247 7.10 -14.28 -15.62
CA MET A 247 7.30 -13.12 -16.48
C MET A 247 8.17 -12.06 -15.80
N TRP A 248 7.97 -11.85 -14.48
CA TRP A 248 8.77 -10.92 -13.69
C TRP A 248 10.25 -11.27 -13.67
N GLU A 249 10.61 -12.55 -13.53
CA GLU A 249 12.01 -13.02 -13.56
C GLU A 249 12.74 -12.68 -14.88
N ARG A 250 12.00 -12.46 -15.96
CA ARG A 250 12.52 -12.17 -17.30
C ARG A 250 12.39 -10.70 -17.72
N CYS A 251 11.86 -9.84 -16.85
CA CYS A 251 11.74 -8.42 -17.13
C CYS A 251 13.11 -7.72 -17.18
N HIS A 252 13.25 -6.71 -18.05
CA HIS A 252 14.46 -5.89 -18.13
C HIS A 252 14.62 -4.99 -16.89
N HIS A 253 13.51 -4.49 -16.35
CA HIS A 253 13.45 -3.67 -15.14
C HIS A 253 12.62 -4.37 -14.04
N PRO A 254 13.17 -5.39 -13.36
CA PRO A 254 12.42 -6.20 -12.39
C PRO A 254 11.94 -5.38 -11.18
N LEU A 255 12.73 -4.40 -10.72
CA LEU A 255 12.37 -3.57 -9.58
C LEU A 255 11.12 -2.72 -9.86
N SER A 256 11.11 -1.94 -10.95
CA SER A 256 9.95 -1.13 -11.31
C SER A 256 8.75 -2.02 -11.60
N ALA A 257 8.94 -3.14 -12.31
CA ALA A 257 7.89 -4.09 -12.62
C ALA A 257 7.19 -4.64 -11.36
N ALA A 258 7.96 -5.04 -10.34
CA ALA A 258 7.39 -5.49 -9.06
C ALA A 258 6.56 -4.39 -8.38
N LEU A 259 7.06 -3.16 -8.36
CA LEU A 259 6.37 -2.03 -7.72
C LEU A 259 5.11 -1.59 -8.49
N ILE A 260 5.12 -1.66 -9.82
CA ILE A 260 3.91 -1.40 -10.62
C ILE A 260 2.83 -2.42 -10.28
N VAL A 261 3.22 -3.69 -10.16
CA VAL A 261 2.31 -4.76 -9.73
C VAL A 261 1.74 -4.48 -8.33
N THR A 262 2.55 -4.02 -7.37
CA THR A 262 2.03 -3.67 -6.03
C THR A 262 1.09 -2.47 -6.07
N VAL A 263 1.35 -1.46 -6.92
CA VAL A 263 0.43 -0.34 -7.18
C VAL A 263 -0.90 -0.83 -7.75
N ILE A 264 -0.85 -1.72 -8.75
CA ILE A 264 -2.06 -2.28 -9.39
C ILE A 264 -2.89 -3.04 -8.35
N PHE A 265 -2.30 -3.96 -7.58
CA PHE A 265 -3.06 -4.67 -6.55
C PHE A 265 -3.57 -3.76 -5.44
N HIS A 266 -2.82 -2.72 -5.04
CA HIS A 266 -3.30 -1.76 -4.05
C HIS A 266 -4.51 -0.96 -4.56
N SER A 267 -4.47 -0.52 -5.81
CA SER A 267 -5.55 0.23 -6.43
C SER A 267 -6.80 -0.63 -6.66
N LEU A 268 -6.65 -1.88 -7.09
CA LEU A 268 -7.73 -2.88 -7.18
C LEU A 268 -8.33 -3.22 -5.81
N TRP A 269 -7.49 -3.34 -4.78
CA TRP A 269 -7.95 -3.54 -3.40
C TRP A 269 -8.78 -2.35 -2.89
N ARG A 270 -8.45 -1.13 -3.32
CA ARG A 270 -9.14 0.10 -2.95
C ARG A 270 -10.47 0.27 -3.73
N SER A 271 -10.55 -0.18 -4.98
CA SER A 271 -11.78 -0.13 -5.77
C SER A 271 -12.84 -1.10 -5.24
N LEU A 272 -12.43 -2.23 -4.66
CA LEU A 272 -13.34 -3.15 -3.99
C LEU A 272 -14.01 -2.50 -2.77
N GLY A 273 -15.35 -2.46 -2.79
CA GLY A 273 -16.15 -2.08 -1.62
C GLY A 273 -15.96 -3.05 -0.45
N ALA A 274 -16.35 -2.64 0.75
CA ALA A 274 -16.17 -3.44 1.99
C ALA A 274 -16.91 -4.79 2.02
N LYS A 275 -17.66 -5.15 0.97
CA LYS A 275 -18.49 -6.37 0.89
C LYS A 275 -17.73 -7.60 0.38
N ASN A 276 -16.72 -7.43 -0.47
CA ASN A 276 -15.99 -8.54 -1.10
C ASN A 276 -14.69 -8.82 -0.35
N THR A 277 -14.77 -9.49 0.81
CA THR A 277 -13.62 -9.73 1.70
C THR A 277 -12.62 -10.74 1.13
N GLU A 278 -13.08 -11.77 0.44
CA GLU A 278 -12.22 -12.86 -0.08
C GLU A 278 -11.26 -12.37 -1.18
N LEU A 279 -11.78 -11.72 -2.23
CA LEU A 279 -10.95 -11.14 -3.30
C LEU A 279 -9.98 -10.09 -2.76
N ARG A 280 -10.40 -9.35 -1.72
CA ARG A 280 -9.58 -8.35 -1.06
C ARG A 280 -8.37 -8.98 -0.34
N GLU A 281 -8.57 -10.15 0.27
CA GLU A 281 -7.49 -10.91 0.90
C GLU A 281 -6.51 -11.45 -0.16
N ILE A 282 -7.02 -12.02 -1.26
CA ILE A 282 -6.18 -12.49 -2.37
C ILE A 282 -5.28 -11.38 -2.92
N TYR A 283 -5.84 -10.20 -3.21
CA TYR A 283 -5.02 -9.07 -3.69
C TYR A 283 -4.01 -8.59 -2.65
N PHE A 284 -4.36 -8.63 -1.36
CA PHE A 284 -3.44 -8.26 -0.30
C PHE A 284 -2.26 -9.25 -0.18
N GLU A 285 -2.54 -10.55 -0.28
CA GLU A 285 -1.50 -11.59 -0.28
C GLU A 285 -0.58 -11.46 -1.50
N GLN A 286 -1.15 -11.31 -2.70
CA GLN A 286 -0.37 -11.17 -3.93
C GLN A 286 0.48 -9.90 -3.92
N LYS A 287 -0.08 -8.79 -3.44
CA LYS A 287 0.68 -7.56 -3.22
C LYS A 287 1.88 -7.81 -2.29
N ALA A 288 1.67 -8.50 -1.16
CA ALA A 288 2.73 -8.76 -0.19
C ALA A 288 3.85 -9.66 -0.75
N VAL A 289 3.53 -10.59 -1.66
CA VAL A 289 4.53 -11.41 -2.36
C VAL A 289 5.44 -10.55 -3.23
N PHE A 290 4.88 -9.67 -4.07
CA PHE A 290 5.68 -8.79 -4.94
C PHE A 290 6.45 -7.72 -4.17
N GLU A 291 5.88 -7.23 -3.06
CA GLU A 291 6.60 -6.32 -2.15
C GLU A 291 7.86 -6.99 -1.57
N ARG A 292 7.76 -8.27 -1.16
CA ARG A 292 8.91 -9.04 -0.68
C ARG A 292 9.96 -9.26 -1.78
N LEU A 293 9.53 -9.62 -2.99
CA LEU A 293 10.45 -9.79 -4.13
C LEU A 293 11.22 -8.49 -4.44
N ALA A 294 10.54 -7.34 -4.42
CA ALA A 294 11.18 -6.04 -4.61
C ALA A 294 12.21 -5.73 -3.51
N VAL A 295 11.88 -6.01 -2.24
CA VAL A 295 12.80 -5.83 -1.10
C VAL A 295 14.00 -6.74 -1.21
N GLU A 296 13.80 -8.03 -1.53
CA GLU A 296 14.87 -9.01 -1.69
C GLU A 296 15.82 -8.59 -2.82
N PHE A 297 15.27 -8.22 -3.97
CA PHE A 297 16.04 -7.73 -5.12
C PHE A 297 16.89 -6.50 -4.77
N VAL A 298 16.29 -5.46 -4.18
CA VAL A 298 17.03 -4.26 -3.77
C VAL A 298 18.07 -4.56 -2.70
N SER A 299 17.77 -5.44 -1.75
CA SER A 299 18.71 -5.83 -0.71
C SER A 299 19.91 -6.59 -1.27
N ALA A 300 19.73 -7.38 -2.33
CA ALA A 300 20.80 -8.06 -3.03
C ALA A 300 21.66 -7.06 -3.82
N CYS A 301 21.04 -6.15 -4.59
CA CYS A 301 21.76 -5.09 -5.31
C CYS A 301 22.58 -4.21 -4.36
N TYR A 302 22.01 -3.82 -3.22
CA TYR A 302 22.67 -2.96 -2.24
C TYR A 302 23.86 -3.63 -1.55
N LYS A 303 23.82 -4.97 -1.38
CA LYS A 303 24.95 -5.74 -0.83
C LYS A 303 26.13 -5.80 -1.80
N GLU A 304 25.85 -5.90 -3.09
CA GLU A 304 26.88 -5.95 -4.15
C GLU A 304 27.47 -4.57 -4.40
N ASP A 305 26.63 -3.57 -4.71
CA ASP A 305 27.06 -2.20 -4.97
C ASP A 305 26.03 -1.18 -4.48
N PRO A 306 26.32 -0.46 -3.37
CA PRO A 306 25.40 0.51 -2.81
C PRO A 306 25.19 1.72 -3.71
N VAL A 307 26.17 2.14 -4.52
CA VAL A 307 26.06 3.37 -5.33
C VAL A 307 25.16 3.12 -6.53
N ASN A 308 25.39 2.03 -7.26
CA ASN A 308 24.55 1.66 -8.39
C ASN A 308 23.13 1.24 -7.94
N ALA A 309 22.99 0.62 -6.75
CA ALA A 309 21.67 0.32 -6.19
C ALA A 309 20.86 1.59 -5.89
N LEU A 310 21.50 2.66 -5.40
CA LEU A 310 20.83 3.96 -5.19
C LEU A 310 20.42 4.57 -6.54
N ALA A 311 21.31 4.56 -7.53
CA ALA A 311 21.01 5.05 -8.88
C ALA A 311 19.85 4.28 -9.53
N LEU A 312 19.72 2.99 -9.25
CA LEU A 312 18.61 2.16 -9.76
C LEU A 312 17.26 2.58 -9.16
N ILE A 313 17.22 2.92 -7.88
CA ILE A 313 15.98 3.37 -7.20
C ILE A 313 15.55 4.76 -7.70
N GLU A 314 16.52 5.64 -7.92
CA GLU A 314 16.32 7.01 -8.42
C GLU A 314 16.11 7.07 -9.94
N HIS A 315 16.20 5.93 -10.63
CA HIS A 315 15.95 5.85 -12.06
C HIS A 315 14.49 6.15 -12.40
N LEU A 316 14.27 7.10 -13.31
CA LEU A 316 12.96 7.53 -13.76
C LEU A 316 12.49 6.65 -14.92
N ASN A 317 11.31 6.04 -14.79
CA ASN A 317 10.76 5.22 -15.88
C ASN A 317 9.81 6.05 -16.77
N PRO A 318 10.11 6.24 -18.07
CA PRO A 318 9.30 7.06 -18.96
C PRO A 318 7.90 6.51 -19.23
N LYS A 319 7.72 5.18 -19.23
CA LYS A 319 6.42 4.54 -19.46
C LYS A 319 5.38 4.90 -18.40
N TRP A 320 5.85 5.13 -17.17
CA TRP A 320 5.02 5.39 -15.99
C TRP A 320 5.01 6.86 -15.58
N GLY A 321 5.27 7.76 -16.54
CA GLY A 321 5.21 9.21 -16.33
C GLY A 321 6.44 9.82 -15.67
N ASN A 322 7.63 9.24 -15.90
CA ASN A 322 8.91 9.66 -15.32
C ASN A 322 8.88 9.66 -13.78
N VAL A 323 8.34 8.58 -13.21
CA VAL A 323 8.22 8.36 -11.77
C VAL A 323 9.41 7.52 -11.29
N ASP A 324 9.94 7.83 -10.10
CA ASP A 324 10.99 7.05 -9.45
C ASP A 324 10.42 5.83 -8.71
N CYS A 325 11.27 4.87 -8.36
CA CYS A 325 10.81 3.67 -7.65
C CYS A 325 10.28 3.99 -6.24
N LEU A 326 10.74 5.10 -5.63
CA LEU A 326 10.28 5.54 -4.31
C LEU A 326 8.84 6.09 -4.36
N GLU A 327 8.50 6.91 -5.36
CA GLU A 327 7.13 7.39 -5.56
C GLU A 327 6.19 6.24 -5.92
N LEU A 328 6.62 5.25 -6.73
CA LEU A 328 5.83 4.03 -6.98
C LEU A 328 5.52 3.26 -5.68
N GLY A 329 6.54 2.99 -4.86
CA GLY A 329 6.35 2.33 -3.56
C GLY A 329 5.47 3.14 -2.60
N PHE A 330 5.51 4.47 -2.69
CA PHE A 330 4.65 5.34 -1.89
C PHE A 330 3.19 5.32 -2.36
N ILE A 331 2.94 5.33 -3.67
CA ILE A 331 1.59 5.20 -4.26
C ILE A 331 0.98 3.85 -3.86
N ALA A 332 1.77 2.78 -3.87
CA ALA A 332 1.34 1.45 -3.43
C ALA A 332 1.12 1.34 -1.91
N LYS A 333 1.66 2.26 -1.11
CA LYS A 333 1.78 2.16 0.37
C LYS A 333 2.60 0.93 0.81
N ASP A 334 3.75 0.73 0.18
CA ASP A 334 4.67 -0.38 0.46
C ASP A 334 5.60 -0.03 1.63
N LEU A 335 5.16 -0.38 2.84
CA LEU A 335 5.84 -0.06 4.08
C LEU A 335 7.20 -0.77 4.20
N THR A 336 7.28 -2.04 3.78
CA THR A 336 8.50 -2.84 3.94
C THR A 336 9.55 -2.38 2.95
N PHE A 337 9.16 -2.12 1.70
CA PHE A 337 10.02 -1.57 0.65
C PHE A 337 10.65 -0.24 1.05
N LEU A 338 9.84 0.75 1.42
CA LEU A 338 10.35 2.08 1.78
C LEU A 338 11.17 2.06 3.08
N SER A 339 10.92 1.12 3.99
CA SER A 339 11.70 0.96 5.22
C SER A 339 13.06 0.28 5.03
N SER A 340 13.32 -0.25 3.82
CA SER A 340 14.57 -0.92 3.46
C SER A 340 15.77 0.02 3.59
N PRO A 341 16.97 -0.50 3.92
CA PRO A 341 18.14 0.34 4.15
C PRO A 341 18.53 1.17 2.92
N CYS A 342 18.41 0.60 1.71
CA CYS A 342 18.76 1.29 0.47
C CYS A 342 17.85 2.49 0.21
N CYS A 343 16.52 2.31 0.33
CA CYS A 343 15.56 3.40 0.20
C CYS A 343 15.81 4.48 1.26
N GLN A 344 16.04 4.11 2.53
CA GLN A 344 16.27 5.08 3.60
C GLN A 344 17.54 5.92 3.39
N VAL A 345 18.60 5.33 2.83
CA VAL A 345 19.81 6.10 2.47
C VAL A 345 19.53 7.08 1.33
N SER A 346 18.79 6.68 0.29
CA SER A 346 18.38 7.62 -0.79
C SER A 346 17.51 8.76 -0.25
N VAL A 347 16.57 8.46 0.64
CA VAL A 347 15.71 9.45 1.29
C VAL A 347 16.55 10.42 2.14
N ASP A 348 17.52 9.93 2.91
CA ASP A 348 18.42 10.77 3.71
C ASP A 348 19.31 11.67 2.83
N LEU A 349 19.86 11.13 1.75
CA LEU A 349 20.63 11.89 0.76
C LEU A 349 19.79 12.99 0.10
N THR A 350 18.53 12.68 -0.22
CA THR A 350 17.56 13.63 -0.79
C THR A 350 17.18 14.71 0.22
N TRP A 351 17.01 14.35 1.50
CA TRP A 351 16.70 15.28 2.59
C TRP A 351 17.79 16.32 2.79
N HIS A 352 19.06 15.89 2.70
CA HIS A 352 20.23 16.74 2.82
C HIS A 352 20.59 17.46 1.51
N ARG A 353 20.09 17.02 0.36
CA ARG A 353 20.31 17.60 -0.98
C ARG A 353 21.80 17.86 -1.27
N GLY A 354 22.65 16.87 -0.98
CA GLY A 354 24.11 16.96 -1.18
C GLY A 354 24.89 17.67 -0.06
N MET A 355 24.28 17.98 1.09
CA MET A 355 25.02 18.38 2.29
C MET A 355 25.53 17.14 3.04
N VAL A 356 26.82 16.84 2.91
CA VAL A 356 27.46 15.66 3.52
C VAL A 356 27.68 15.84 5.03
N ARG A 357 27.97 17.07 5.48
CA ARG A 357 28.14 17.38 6.92
C ARG A 357 27.30 18.59 7.27
N ALA A 358 26.29 18.40 8.12
CA ALA A 358 25.44 19.46 8.65
C ALA A 358 24.97 19.06 10.06
N PRO A 359 25.65 19.51 11.14
CA PRO A 359 25.17 19.23 12.50
C PRO A 359 23.80 19.88 12.73
N ALA A 360 22.92 19.18 13.46
CA ALA A 360 21.52 19.60 13.65
C ALA A 360 21.36 21.02 14.22
N LEU A 361 22.28 21.47 15.08
CA LEU A 361 22.28 22.82 15.65
C LEU A 361 22.88 23.89 14.72
N ALA A 362 23.73 23.49 13.77
CA ALA A 362 24.34 24.44 12.84
C ALA A 362 23.33 24.95 11.81
N ILE A 363 22.39 24.11 11.37
CA ILE A 363 21.36 24.48 10.39
C ILE A 363 20.51 25.67 10.88
N PRO A 364 19.85 25.65 12.06
CA PRO A 364 19.08 26.80 12.52
C PRO A 364 19.95 28.03 12.75
N SER A 365 21.20 27.86 13.24
CA SER A 365 22.12 28.99 13.39
C SER A 365 22.47 29.64 12.05
N ALA A 366 22.63 28.85 10.99
CA ALA A 366 22.95 29.33 9.65
C ALA A 366 21.75 29.99 8.94
N ILE A 367 20.51 29.67 9.34
CA ILE A 367 19.31 30.37 8.88
C ILE A 367 19.32 31.84 9.36
N PHE A 368 19.69 32.08 10.63
CA PHE A 368 19.81 33.43 11.18
C PHE A 368 21.08 34.15 10.73
N PHE A 369 22.19 33.42 10.59
CA PHE A 369 23.48 33.96 10.19
C PHE A 369 24.01 33.25 8.94
N PRO A 370 23.66 33.73 7.72
CA PRO A 370 24.05 33.10 6.45
C PRO A 370 25.57 32.96 6.27
N PHE A 371 26.36 33.80 6.96
CA PHE A 371 27.83 33.74 6.95
C PHE A 371 28.39 32.38 7.42
N LEU A 372 27.65 31.64 8.25
CA LEU A 372 28.07 30.33 8.76
C LEU A 372 28.15 29.25 7.65
N ILE A 373 27.45 29.44 6.53
CA ILE A 373 27.42 28.50 5.39
C ILE A 373 28.82 28.31 4.78
N TRP A 374 29.68 29.33 4.86
CA TRP A 374 31.03 29.27 4.29
C TRP A 374 32.09 28.68 5.22
N THR A 375 31.72 28.37 6.46
CA THR A 375 32.64 27.78 7.44
C THR A 375 32.80 26.28 7.24
N ARG A 376 33.78 25.68 7.93
CA ARG A 376 34.02 24.22 7.93
C ARG A 376 32.89 23.39 8.55
N LEU A 377 31.84 24.02 9.09
CA LEU A 377 30.67 23.35 9.64
C LEU A 377 29.84 22.65 8.56
N PHE A 378 29.82 23.22 7.34
CA PHE A 378 29.08 22.66 6.21
C PHE A 378 30.04 22.08 5.17
N LYS A 379 29.81 20.82 4.79
CA LYS A 379 30.49 20.17 3.67
C LYS A 379 29.48 19.82 2.59
N PHE A 380 29.65 20.36 1.40
CA PHE A 380 28.81 20.09 0.23
C PHE A 380 29.44 19.02 -0.66
N LEU A 381 28.60 18.21 -1.29
CA LEU A 381 28.99 17.22 -2.29
C LEU A 381 29.54 17.94 -3.51
N ARG A 382 30.66 17.45 -4.06
CA ARG A 382 31.23 17.96 -5.31
C ARG A 382 30.37 17.47 -6.48
N LEU A 383 30.08 18.34 -7.44
CA LEU A 383 29.23 18.03 -8.61
C LEU A 383 30.12 17.82 -9.85
N GLY A 384 29.82 16.78 -10.64
CA GLY A 384 30.51 16.43 -11.88
C GLY A 384 31.67 15.44 -11.71
N ASP A 385 31.97 14.68 -12.77
CA ASP A 385 33.07 13.69 -12.82
C ASP A 385 34.44 14.31 -12.53
N ASP A 386 34.60 15.62 -12.74
CA ASP A 386 35.83 16.38 -12.49
C ASP A 386 36.01 16.87 -11.04
N GLY A 387 35.02 16.64 -10.15
CA GLY A 387 35.14 16.95 -8.73
C GLY A 387 35.25 18.45 -8.38
N GLY A 388 34.68 19.34 -9.19
CA GLY A 388 34.70 20.78 -8.97
C GLY A 388 34.01 21.23 -7.67
N GLU A 389 34.59 22.22 -6.98
CA GLU A 389 33.97 22.82 -5.78
C GLU A 389 32.88 23.83 -6.16
N LEU A 390 31.77 23.83 -5.41
CA LEU A 390 30.68 24.79 -5.65
C LEU A 390 31.12 26.22 -5.37
N THR A 391 30.67 27.15 -6.22
CA THR A 391 30.80 28.59 -5.97
C THR A 391 30.02 29.01 -4.71
N HIS A 392 30.41 30.14 -4.11
CA HIS A 392 29.75 30.65 -2.89
C HIS A 392 28.24 30.86 -3.07
N PHE A 393 27.80 31.36 -4.23
CA PHE A 393 26.39 31.56 -4.53
C PHE A 393 25.64 30.23 -4.70
N GLN A 394 26.24 29.26 -5.40
CA GLN A 394 25.66 27.93 -5.54
C GLN A 394 25.51 27.22 -4.18
N LYS A 395 26.47 27.38 -3.25
CA LYS A 395 26.35 26.84 -1.88
C LYS A 395 25.13 27.40 -1.16
N VAL A 396 24.89 28.71 -1.27
CA VAL A 396 23.70 29.37 -0.68
C VAL A 396 22.41 28.87 -1.32
N VAL A 397 22.37 28.74 -2.65
CA VAL A 397 21.20 28.21 -3.36
C VAL A 397 20.91 26.75 -2.96
N VAL A 398 21.93 25.89 -2.91
CA VAL A 398 21.77 24.49 -2.49
C VAL A 398 21.28 24.40 -1.05
N PHE A 399 21.80 25.25 -0.15
CA PHE A 399 21.37 25.31 1.25
C PHE A 399 19.89 25.65 1.38
N TYR A 400 19.43 26.79 0.85
CA TYR A 400 18.02 27.21 0.98
C TYR A 400 17.04 26.33 0.20
N ARG A 401 17.48 25.67 -0.87
CA ARG A 401 16.65 24.73 -1.64
C ARG A 401 16.57 23.34 -1.00
N SER A 402 17.33 23.07 0.05
CA SER A 402 17.36 21.78 0.73
C SER A 402 16.11 21.55 1.60
N PRO A 403 15.46 20.36 1.55
CA PRO A 403 14.29 20.04 2.36
C PRO A 403 14.50 20.24 3.87
N ILE A 404 15.65 19.82 4.41
CA ILE A 404 15.94 19.98 5.84
C ILE A 404 15.95 21.44 6.27
N VAL A 405 16.49 22.33 5.44
CA VAL A 405 16.54 23.76 5.72
C VAL A 405 15.15 24.37 5.64
N LYS A 406 14.36 24.01 4.63
CA LYS A 406 12.94 24.41 4.53
C LYS A 406 12.16 23.98 5.77
N PHE A 407 12.32 22.73 6.23
CA PHE A 407 11.69 22.24 7.45
C PHE A 407 12.01 23.13 8.65
N PHE A 408 13.29 23.41 8.92
CA PHE A 408 13.68 24.26 10.04
C PHE A 408 13.22 25.71 9.86
N MET A 409 13.20 26.25 8.64
CA MET A 409 12.66 27.59 8.37
C MET A 409 11.16 27.68 8.68
N HIS A 410 10.36 26.72 8.22
CA HIS A 410 8.93 26.67 8.52
C HIS A 410 8.66 26.43 10.01
N ALA A 411 9.44 25.56 10.67
CA ALA A 411 9.32 25.31 12.10
C ALA A 411 9.64 26.57 12.92
N MET A 412 10.75 27.26 12.61
CA MET A 412 11.14 28.49 13.32
C MET A 412 10.12 29.62 13.08
N SER A 413 9.65 29.79 11.84
CA SER A 413 8.57 30.73 11.51
C SER A 413 7.33 30.47 12.38
N PHE A 414 6.94 29.19 12.53
CA PHE A 414 5.79 28.82 13.35
C PHE A 414 6.02 29.04 14.85
N PHE A 415 7.21 28.79 15.40
CA PHE A 415 7.52 29.12 16.80
C PHE A 415 7.48 30.63 17.08
N ILE A 416 7.94 31.45 16.13
CA ILE A 416 7.83 32.92 16.21
C ILE A 416 6.35 33.33 16.18
N PHE A 417 5.56 32.76 15.27
CA PHE A 417 4.11 32.97 15.21
C PHE A 417 3.43 32.61 16.54
N LEU A 418 3.73 31.44 17.13
CA LEU A 418 3.17 31.02 18.41
C LEU A 418 3.53 31.98 19.55
N SER A 419 4.78 32.41 19.60
CA SER A 419 5.25 33.36 20.62
C SER A 419 4.54 34.70 20.48
N PHE A 420 4.36 35.17 19.23
CA PHE A 420 3.65 36.41 18.94
C PHE A 420 2.14 36.29 19.21
N TYR A 421 1.52 35.16 18.87
CA TYR A 421 0.13 34.86 19.18
C TYR A 421 -0.12 34.83 20.70
N ALA A 422 0.75 34.18 21.46
CA ALA A 422 0.70 34.16 22.92
C ALA A 422 0.86 35.57 23.51
N TYR A 423 1.81 36.36 23.00
CA TYR A 423 1.99 37.75 23.42
C TYR A 423 0.71 38.57 23.21
N THR A 424 0.11 38.51 22.03
CA THR A 424 -1.11 39.28 21.73
C THR A 424 -2.29 38.85 22.59
N VAL A 425 -2.50 37.54 22.80
CA VAL A 425 -3.61 37.05 23.64
C VAL A 425 -3.43 37.42 25.12
N LEU A 426 -2.20 37.43 25.63
CA LEU A 426 -1.91 37.74 27.04
C LEU A 426 -1.86 39.24 27.34
N PHE A 427 -1.23 40.04 26.48
CA PHE A 427 -0.89 41.44 26.80
C PHE A 427 -1.66 42.48 25.98
N ASP A 428 -1.97 42.21 24.72
CA ASP A 428 -2.40 43.24 23.76
C ASP A 428 -3.85 43.07 23.26
N LEU A 429 -4.60 42.13 23.85
CA LEU A 429 -6.00 41.85 23.49
C LEU A 429 -6.94 42.92 24.06
N GLN A 430 -7.04 44.05 23.35
CA GLN A 430 -7.90 45.19 23.72
C GLN A 430 -9.23 45.19 22.97
N TYR A 431 -10.16 46.08 23.34
CA TYR A 431 -11.44 46.27 22.63
C TYR A 431 -11.27 46.91 21.24
N HIS A 432 -10.18 47.66 21.05
CA HIS A 432 -9.79 48.20 19.74
C HIS A 432 -8.78 47.26 19.09
N MET A 433 -8.83 47.17 17.77
CA MET A 433 -7.88 46.38 16.98
C MET A 433 -6.48 46.94 17.14
N SER A 434 -5.59 46.15 17.76
CA SER A 434 -4.18 46.51 17.89
C SER A 434 -3.40 46.17 16.62
N ILE A 435 -2.26 46.82 16.42
CA ILE A 435 -1.40 46.54 15.27
C ILE A 435 -0.90 45.09 15.31
N SER A 436 -0.66 44.54 16.51
CA SER A 436 -0.21 43.15 16.67
C SER A 436 -1.24 42.14 16.17
N GLU A 437 -2.53 42.40 16.41
CA GLU A 437 -3.62 41.55 15.92
C GLU A 437 -3.78 41.61 14.40
N ILE A 438 -3.55 42.78 13.79
CA ILE A 438 -3.57 42.91 12.32
C ILE A 438 -2.44 42.09 11.71
N ILE A 439 -1.23 42.15 12.29
CA ILE A 439 -0.09 41.33 11.84
C ILE A 439 -0.42 39.84 11.97
N LEU A 440 -1.04 39.42 13.09
CA LEU A 440 -1.48 38.03 13.27
C LEU A 440 -2.53 37.59 12.25
N LEU A 441 -3.49 38.46 11.93
CA LEU A 441 -4.48 38.18 10.90
C LEU A 441 -3.81 37.98 9.54
N CYS A 442 -2.90 38.87 9.15
CA CYS A 442 -2.14 38.72 7.92
C CYS A 442 -1.37 37.39 7.91
N TRP A 443 -0.76 37.01 9.04
CA TRP A 443 -0.04 35.74 9.14
C TRP A 443 -0.98 34.52 8.99
N VAL A 444 -2.14 34.53 9.65
CA VAL A 444 -3.15 33.46 9.49
C VAL A 444 -3.64 33.37 8.04
N LEU A 445 -3.85 34.51 7.37
CA LEU A 445 -4.19 34.54 5.94
C LEU A 445 -3.08 33.95 5.07
N THR A 446 -1.80 34.19 5.38
CA THR A 446 -0.69 33.54 4.64
C THR A 446 -0.70 32.03 4.79
N PHE A 447 -1.08 31.48 5.95
CA PHE A 447 -1.22 30.04 6.13
C PHE A 447 -2.37 29.48 5.27
N ILE A 448 -3.51 30.16 5.23
CA ILE A 448 -4.66 29.75 4.41
C ILE A 448 -4.32 29.79 2.91
N ILE A 449 -3.61 30.82 2.44
CA ILE A 449 -3.14 30.89 1.05
C ILE A 449 -2.17 29.73 0.75
N GLY A 450 -1.29 29.40 1.71
CA GLY A 450 -0.40 28.24 1.61
C GLY A 450 -1.18 26.93 1.46
N GLU A 451 -2.22 26.71 2.27
CA GLU A 451 -3.09 25.53 2.17
C GLU A 451 -3.82 25.46 0.83
N ILE A 452 -4.34 26.58 0.34
CA ILE A 452 -5.02 26.65 -0.98
C ILE A 452 -4.05 26.29 -2.11
N ASN A 453 -2.80 26.78 -2.04
CA ASN A 453 -1.76 26.45 -3.01
C ASN A 453 -1.40 24.96 -2.97
N GLU A 454 -1.32 24.35 -1.78
CA GLU A 454 -1.08 22.91 -1.63
C GLU A 454 -2.20 22.09 -2.28
N ILE A 455 -3.47 22.43 -2.02
CA ILE A 455 -4.63 21.77 -2.63
C ILE A 455 -4.63 21.91 -4.16
N SER A 456 -4.18 23.06 -4.67
CA SER A 456 -4.12 23.33 -6.12
C SER A 456 -3.00 22.58 -6.83
N ASN A 457 -1.90 22.27 -6.15
CA ASN A 457 -0.75 21.55 -6.73
C ASN A 457 -0.91 20.02 -6.67
N GLU A 458 -1.97 19.53 -6.03
CA GLU A 458 -2.25 18.11 -5.98
C GLU A 458 -2.65 17.59 -7.38
N PRO A 459 -2.11 16.45 -7.86
CA PRO A 459 -2.22 15.99 -9.25
C PRO A 459 -3.62 15.47 -9.64
N SER A 460 -4.66 15.84 -8.91
CA SER A 460 -6.02 15.34 -9.12
C SER A 460 -6.73 16.12 -10.24
N SER A 461 -7.56 15.44 -11.03
CA SER A 461 -8.21 16.00 -12.22
C SER A 461 -9.36 16.99 -11.94
N GLY A 462 -9.56 17.43 -10.68
CA GLY A 462 -10.59 18.42 -10.35
C GLY A 462 -10.54 18.92 -8.90
N ILE A 463 -10.92 20.17 -8.68
CA ILE A 463 -10.79 20.91 -7.40
C ILE A 463 -11.48 20.18 -6.24
N PHE A 464 -12.68 19.63 -6.45
CA PHE A 464 -13.41 18.90 -5.41
C PHE A 464 -12.74 17.57 -5.06
N LYS A 465 -12.14 16.90 -6.05
CA LYS A 465 -11.39 15.65 -5.83
C LYS A 465 -10.10 15.95 -5.08
N SER A 466 -9.39 17.01 -5.46
CA SER A 466 -8.23 17.56 -4.74
C SER A 466 -8.57 17.85 -3.28
N LEU A 467 -9.65 18.59 -3.04
CA LEU A 467 -10.04 18.93 -1.68
C LEU A 467 -10.44 17.69 -0.88
N ARG A 468 -11.07 16.70 -1.51
CA ARG A 468 -11.40 15.43 -0.86
C ARG A 468 -10.15 14.63 -0.50
N ASP A 469 -9.19 14.55 -1.40
CA ASP A 469 -7.93 13.85 -1.22
C ASP A 469 -7.09 14.53 -0.11
N TYR A 470 -6.97 15.86 -0.14
CA TYR A 470 -6.35 16.66 0.93
C TYR A 470 -6.97 16.39 2.29
N TRP A 471 -8.30 16.29 2.36
CA TRP A 471 -9.05 16.12 3.62
C TRP A 471 -9.10 14.68 4.15
N GLU A 472 -8.63 13.72 3.35
CA GLU A 472 -8.44 12.33 3.78
C GLU A 472 -7.34 12.24 4.84
N ASN A 473 -6.31 13.10 4.74
CA ASN A 473 -5.25 13.19 5.74
C ASN A 473 -5.74 13.83 7.06
N HIS A 474 -5.52 13.14 8.17
CA HIS A 474 -5.93 13.58 9.50
C HIS A 474 -5.30 14.91 9.91
N TRP A 475 -4.03 15.15 9.57
CA TRP A 475 -3.33 16.39 9.90
C TRP A 475 -3.89 17.58 9.11
N ASN A 476 -4.08 17.40 7.81
CA ASN A 476 -4.65 18.43 6.93
C ASN A 476 -6.07 18.82 7.36
N ARG A 477 -6.87 17.83 7.78
CA ARG A 477 -8.19 18.07 8.39
C ARG A 477 -8.08 18.91 9.66
N PHE A 478 -7.16 18.57 10.56
CA PHE A 478 -6.96 19.29 11.80
C PHE A 478 -6.48 20.74 11.56
N GLU A 479 -5.57 20.95 10.62
CA GLU A 479 -5.07 22.30 10.26
C GLU A 479 -6.17 23.17 9.65
N SER A 480 -6.94 22.63 8.69
CA SER A 480 -8.07 23.35 8.09
C SER A 480 -9.12 23.77 9.14
N ILE A 481 -9.45 22.90 10.09
CA ILE A 481 -10.37 23.22 11.20
C ILE A 481 -9.78 24.32 12.10
N THR A 482 -8.47 24.27 12.38
CA THR A 482 -7.79 25.27 13.23
C THR A 482 -7.81 26.66 12.59
N HIS A 483 -7.45 26.77 11.31
CA HIS A 483 -7.49 28.05 10.60
C HIS A 483 -8.92 28.58 10.46
N PHE A 484 -9.91 27.71 10.25
CA PHE A 484 -11.32 28.11 10.25
C PHE A 484 -11.77 28.69 11.61
N LEU A 485 -11.40 28.04 12.72
CA LEU A 485 -11.68 28.54 14.07
C LEU A 485 -10.99 29.88 14.33
N ALA A 486 -9.77 30.08 13.81
CA ALA A 486 -9.04 31.35 13.90
C ALA A 486 -9.77 32.50 13.18
N ILE A 487 -10.28 32.25 11.97
CA ILE A 487 -11.09 33.23 11.23
C ILE A 487 -12.40 33.51 11.96
N MET A 488 -13.07 32.47 12.45
CA MET A 488 -14.31 32.62 13.23
C MET A 488 -14.09 33.48 14.48
N ALA A 489 -12.98 33.27 15.20
CA ALA A 489 -12.60 34.07 16.36
C ALA A 489 -12.42 35.56 15.98
N TYR A 490 -11.80 35.82 14.82
CA TYR A 490 -11.65 37.18 14.30
C TYR A 490 -13.00 37.82 13.92
N ILE A 491 -13.90 37.09 13.27
CA ILE A 491 -15.23 37.59 12.90
C ILE A 491 -16.06 37.94 14.15
N LEU A 492 -16.08 37.05 15.14
CA LEU A 492 -16.79 37.27 16.40
C LEU A 492 -16.19 38.41 17.24
N ARG A 493 -14.93 38.73 17.02
CA ARG A 493 -14.26 39.87 17.66
C ARG A 493 -14.72 41.23 17.09
N LEU A 494 -15.14 41.30 15.82
CA LEU A 494 -15.51 42.57 15.16
C LEU A 494 -16.72 43.26 15.83
N TRP A 495 -17.58 42.50 16.51
CA TRP A 495 -18.79 43.02 17.15
C TRP A 495 -18.61 43.12 18.67
N ARG A 496 -18.95 44.28 19.24
CA ARG A 496 -18.82 44.56 20.68
C ARG A 496 -19.60 43.56 21.55
N GLN A 497 -20.75 43.10 21.08
CA GLN A 497 -21.62 42.19 21.83
C GLN A 497 -21.07 40.75 21.92
N THR A 498 -20.27 40.33 20.93
CA THR A 498 -19.69 38.98 20.87
C THR A 498 -18.23 38.93 21.31
N PHE A 499 -17.67 40.05 21.80
CA PHE A 499 -16.27 40.14 22.22
C PHE A 499 -15.86 39.09 23.26
N TYR A 500 -16.75 38.79 24.23
CA TYR A 500 -16.52 37.73 25.22
C TYR A 500 -16.29 36.36 24.56
N TRP A 501 -17.13 36.01 23.59
CA TRP A 501 -17.01 34.77 22.82
C TRP A 501 -15.77 34.77 21.93
N GLY A 502 -15.43 35.93 21.33
CA GLY A 502 -14.18 36.11 20.60
C GLY A 502 -12.96 35.82 21.47
N ARG A 503 -12.90 36.38 22.69
CA ARG A 503 -11.80 36.13 23.63
C ARG A 503 -11.66 34.66 24.02
N ILE A 504 -12.77 33.97 24.28
CA ILE A 504 -12.76 32.52 24.56
C ILE A 504 -12.19 31.76 23.38
N LEU A 505 -12.62 32.08 22.15
CA LEU A 505 -12.14 31.40 20.95
C LEU A 505 -10.66 31.69 20.68
N TYR A 506 -10.17 32.91 20.89
CA TYR A 506 -8.74 33.21 20.81
C TYR A 506 -7.92 32.36 21.78
N ALA A 507 -8.36 32.25 23.05
CA ALA A 507 -7.69 31.43 24.05
C ALA A 507 -7.74 29.93 23.72
N ALA A 508 -8.89 29.43 23.27
CA ALA A 508 -9.03 28.04 22.83
C ALA A 508 -8.14 27.76 21.60
N ASN A 509 -8.09 28.70 20.66
CA ASN A 509 -7.28 28.57 19.45
C ASN A 509 -5.77 28.64 19.76
N THR A 510 -5.34 29.36 20.81
CA THR A 510 -3.95 29.29 21.30
C THR A 510 -3.60 27.84 21.61
N TRP A 511 -4.43 27.15 22.39
CA TRP A 511 -4.18 25.75 22.76
C TRP A 511 -4.13 24.83 21.53
N ILE A 512 -5.04 24.99 20.59
CA ILE A 512 -5.08 24.22 19.33
C ILE A 512 -3.82 24.49 18.47
N PHE A 513 -3.35 25.73 18.37
CA PHE A 513 -2.10 26.01 17.67
C PHE A 513 -0.88 25.37 18.34
N PHE A 514 -0.85 25.28 19.68
CA PHE A 514 0.23 24.58 20.38
C PHE A 514 0.24 23.07 20.10
N THR A 515 -0.91 22.43 19.93
CA THR A 515 -0.93 20.99 19.59
C THR A 515 -0.38 20.72 18.18
N ARG A 516 -0.40 21.71 17.26
CA ARG A 516 0.25 21.61 15.95
C ARG A 516 1.76 21.37 16.03
N ILE A 517 2.41 21.74 17.14
CA ILE A 517 3.85 21.49 17.34
C ILE A 517 4.18 19.99 17.25
N LEU A 518 3.23 19.12 17.59
CA LEU A 518 3.37 17.67 17.50
C LEU A 518 3.72 17.18 16.08
N ARG A 519 3.29 17.91 15.03
CA ARG A 519 3.65 17.60 13.63
C ARG A 519 5.16 17.70 13.38
N TYR A 520 5.85 18.64 14.02
CA TYR A 520 7.32 18.77 13.89
C TYR A 520 8.06 17.68 14.67
N TYR A 521 7.53 17.27 15.82
CA TYR A 521 8.11 16.16 16.60
C TYR A 521 8.03 14.82 15.87
N HIS A 522 7.08 14.68 14.94
CA HIS A 522 6.95 13.52 14.07
C HIS A 522 8.22 13.22 13.25
N VAL A 523 8.96 14.26 12.85
CA VAL A 523 10.19 14.13 12.04
C VAL A 523 11.36 13.58 12.85
N ASN A 524 11.34 13.71 14.17
CA ASN A 524 12.42 13.21 14.99
C ASN A 524 12.37 11.69 15.11
N TYR A 525 13.46 11.03 14.73
CA TYR A 525 13.62 9.58 14.77
C TYR A 525 13.22 8.93 16.11
N HIS A 526 13.43 9.61 17.25
CA HIS A 526 13.09 9.06 18.56
C HIS A 526 11.67 9.40 19.06
N LEU A 527 11.08 10.52 18.61
CA LEU A 527 9.77 10.98 19.07
C LEU A 527 8.65 10.56 18.13
N GLY A 528 8.90 10.48 16.81
CA GLY A 528 7.92 10.06 15.81
C GLY A 528 7.25 8.73 16.14
N PRO A 529 8.00 7.63 16.32
CA PRO A 529 7.45 6.32 16.72
C PRO A 529 6.56 6.39 17.96
N LYS A 530 6.93 7.20 18.96
CA LYS A 530 6.17 7.35 20.21
C LYS A 530 4.85 8.09 20.00
N LEU A 531 4.83 9.09 19.11
CA LEU A 531 3.62 9.84 18.77
C LEU A 531 2.63 9.00 17.97
N ILE A 532 3.11 8.15 17.07
CA ILE A 532 2.27 7.19 16.32
C ILE A 532 1.59 6.22 17.29
N ILE A 533 2.33 5.72 18.29
CA ILE A 533 1.78 4.88 19.35
C ILE A 533 0.72 5.65 20.14
N PHE A 534 1.01 6.89 20.54
CA PHE A 534 0.05 7.73 21.25
C PHE A 534 -1.26 7.88 20.47
N TYR A 535 -1.21 8.22 19.18
CA TYR A 535 -2.42 8.36 18.35
C TYR A 535 -3.25 7.07 18.29
N ARG A 536 -2.59 5.91 18.16
CA ARG A 536 -3.28 4.61 18.15
C ARG A 536 -3.92 4.26 19.51
N MET A 537 -3.38 4.77 20.61
CA MET A 537 -3.98 4.60 21.94
C MET A 537 -5.23 5.48 22.13
N VAL A 538 -5.39 6.58 21.38
CA VAL A 538 -6.51 7.51 21.55
C VAL A 538 -7.87 6.84 21.31
N THR A 539 -7.99 5.93 20.34
CA THR A 539 -9.27 5.24 20.07
C THR A 539 -9.72 4.39 21.26
N GLU A 540 -8.79 3.69 21.89
CA GLU A 540 -9.05 2.88 23.09
C GLU A 540 -9.33 3.77 24.31
N ILE A 541 -8.64 4.91 24.42
CA ILE A 541 -8.94 5.93 25.44
C ILE A 541 -10.36 6.45 25.26
N LEU A 542 -10.83 6.70 24.03
CA LEU A 542 -12.20 7.19 23.81
C LEU A 542 -13.25 6.17 24.25
N ILE A 543 -13.04 4.89 23.98
CA ILE A 543 -13.92 3.80 24.46
C ILE A 543 -13.90 3.74 25.98
N PHE A 544 -12.72 3.84 26.59
CA PHE A 544 -12.57 3.89 28.04
C PHE A 544 -13.24 5.12 28.67
N MET A 545 -13.09 6.30 28.06
CA MET A 545 -13.72 7.54 28.54
C MET A 545 -15.24 7.46 28.46
N ALA A 546 -15.80 6.81 27.44
CA ALA A 546 -17.24 6.55 27.37
C ALA A 546 -17.72 5.65 28.52
N LEU A 547 -16.94 4.60 28.86
CA LEU A 547 -17.21 3.75 30.02
C LEU A 547 -17.10 4.55 31.33
N LEU A 548 -16.07 5.37 31.48
CA LEU A 548 -15.85 6.19 32.67
C LEU A 548 -16.97 7.22 32.89
N ILE A 549 -17.44 7.88 31.82
CA ILE A 549 -18.54 8.85 31.88
C ILE A 549 -19.81 8.23 32.48
N ASN A 550 -20.11 6.96 32.18
CA ASN A 550 -21.27 6.27 32.77
C ASN A 550 -21.17 6.16 34.29
N PHE A 551 -19.97 5.88 34.82
CA PHE A 551 -19.74 5.81 36.26
C PHE A 551 -19.77 7.20 36.92
N ILE A 552 -19.17 8.19 36.26
CA ILE A 552 -19.19 9.60 36.71
C ILE A 552 -20.64 10.09 36.84
N LEU A 553 -21.44 9.91 35.79
CA LEU A 553 -22.85 10.33 35.79
C LEU A 553 -23.69 9.55 36.81
N GLY A 554 -23.47 8.24 36.95
CA GLY A 554 -24.19 7.41 37.92
C GLY A 554 -23.98 7.87 39.36
N TYR A 555 -22.73 8.07 39.77
CA TYR A 555 -22.42 8.59 41.09
C TYR A 555 -22.86 10.05 41.24
N GLY A 556 -22.57 10.92 40.27
CA GLY A 556 -22.88 12.34 40.34
C GLY A 556 -24.36 12.67 40.42
N ILE A 557 -25.21 11.93 39.71
CA ILE A 557 -26.67 12.09 39.80
C ILE A 557 -27.15 11.63 41.18
N ALA A 558 -26.63 10.51 41.68
CA ALA A 558 -27.03 9.97 42.98
C ALA A 558 -26.57 10.85 44.15
N SER A 559 -25.34 11.38 44.12
CA SER A 559 -24.84 12.31 45.13
C SER A 559 -25.62 13.62 45.12
N GLN A 560 -25.90 14.16 43.93
CA GLN A 560 -26.70 15.38 43.77
C GLN A 560 -28.14 15.18 44.28
N ALA A 561 -28.73 14.01 44.06
CA ALA A 561 -30.09 13.70 44.50
C ALA A 561 -30.22 13.66 46.04
N LEU A 562 -29.17 13.21 46.74
CA LEU A 562 -29.13 13.13 48.20
C LEU A 562 -28.78 14.47 48.86
N LEU A 563 -27.85 15.24 48.28
CA LEU A 563 -27.40 16.52 48.85
C LEU A 563 -28.37 17.67 48.58
N ILE A 564 -29.08 17.66 47.44
CA ILE A 564 -30.01 18.75 47.04
C ILE A 564 -31.34 18.15 46.53
N PRO A 565 -32.35 17.96 47.41
CA PRO A 565 -33.63 17.34 47.06
C PRO A 565 -34.56 18.26 46.24
N ALA A 566 -35.64 17.66 45.71
CA ALA A 566 -36.43 18.17 44.58
C ALA A 566 -37.09 19.57 44.66
N PRO A 567 -37.59 20.09 45.80
CA PRO A 567 -38.40 21.32 45.79
C PRO A 567 -37.58 22.61 45.58
N ALA A 568 -36.25 22.54 45.57
CA ALA A 568 -35.36 23.66 45.23
C ALA A 568 -35.15 23.83 43.70
N ARG A 569 -35.74 22.97 42.85
CA ARG A 569 -35.38 22.86 41.43
C ARG A 569 -36.35 23.63 40.51
N SER A 570 -35.89 24.73 39.93
CA SER A 570 -36.53 25.34 38.75
C SER A 570 -35.73 24.99 37.48
N PHE A 571 -36.43 24.62 36.40
CA PHE A 571 -35.83 24.32 35.10
C PHE A 571 -35.48 25.62 34.36
N ASN A 572 -34.33 26.21 34.69
CA ASN A 572 -33.75 27.35 33.99
C ASN A 572 -32.43 26.94 33.32
N ILE A 573 -32.04 27.61 32.23
CA ILE A 573 -30.80 27.31 31.51
C ILE A 573 -29.56 27.59 32.39
N SER A 574 -29.63 28.58 33.28
CA SER A 574 -28.57 28.86 34.26
C SER A 574 -28.45 27.75 35.31
N THR A 575 -29.58 27.26 35.84
CA THR A 575 -29.58 26.18 36.83
C THR A 575 -29.10 24.85 36.23
N LEU A 576 -29.31 24.63 34.93
CA LEU A 576 -28.73 23.48 34.22
C LEU A 576 -27.20 23.46 34.25
N MET A 577 -26.54 24.63 34.09
CA MET A 577 -25.09 24.69 34.15
C MET A 577 -24.53 24.45 35.55
N ASP A 578 -25.23 24.92 36.59
CA ASP A 578 -24.82 24.68 37.98
C ASP A 578 -25.07 23.22 38.40
N ILE A 579 -26.15 22.60 37.89
CA ILE A 579 -26.37 21.15 38.02
C ILE A 579 -25.27 20.38 37.25
N GLY A 580 -24.86 20.84 36.07
CA GLY A 580 -23.77 20.22 35.32
C GLY A 580 -22.44 20.24 36.08
N LYS A 581 -22.11 21.35 36.76
CA LYS A 581 -20.91 21.48 37.61
C LYS A 581 -20.88 20.45 38.74
N THR A 582 -22.01 20.26 39.41
CA THR A 582 -22.13 19.36 40.58
C THR A 582 -22.25 17.90 40.17
N VAL A 583 -22.99 17.59 39.10
CA VAL A 583 -23.24 16.21 38.64
C VAL A 583 -22.06 15.64 37.86
N PHE A 584 -21.39 16.44 37.03
CA PHE A 584 -20.33 15.91 36.14
C PHE A 584 -18.94 16.33 36.59
N PHE A 585 -18.71 17.64 36.76
CA PHE A 585 -17.36 18.15 36.98
C PHE A 585 -16.83 17.82 38.38
N LEU A 586 -17.66 17.90 39.43
CA LEU A 586 -17.22 17.58 40.79
C LEU A 586 -16.76 16.10 40.92
N PRO A 587 -17.56 15.08 40.54
CA PRO A 587 -17.08 13.69 40.52
C PRO A 587 -15.85 13.44 39.65
N TYR A 588 -15.74 14.15 38.51
CA TYR A 588 -14.57 14.06 37.65
C TYR A 588 -13.29 14.51 38.38
N TRP A 589 -13.30 15.65 39.07
CA TRP A 589 -12.16 16.13 39.86
C TRP A 589 -11.83 15.22 41.04
N GLN A 590 -12.85 14.63 41.67
CA GLN A 590 -12.68 13.66 42.76
C GLN A 590 -11.89 12.42 42.33
N MET A 591 -12.05 11.96 41.09
CA MET A 591 -11.26 10.85 40.55
C MET A 591 -9.76 11.17 40.53
N TYR A 592 -9.39 12.40 40.19
CA TYR A 592 -8.00 12.87 40.20
C TYR A 592 -7.45 13.20 41.60
N GLY A 593 -8.27 13.05 42.64
CA GLY A 593 -7.86 13.22 44.04
C GLY A 593 -8.26 14.55 44.68
N GLU A 594 -8.94 15.45 43.96
CA GLU A 594 -9.50 16.68 44.54
C GLU A 594 -10.86 16.37 45.18
N LEU A 595 -10.82 15.82 46.39
CA LEU A 595 -12.00 15.26 47.05
C LEU A 595 -13.04 16.32 47.45
N SER A 596 -12.62 17.57 47.74
CA SER A 596 -13.48 18.69 48.13
C SER A 596 -14.61 18.27 49.09
N LEU A 597 -14.23 17.62 50.20
CA LEU A 597 -15.14 17.03 51.19
C LEU A 597 -16.12 18.06 51.79
N ASP A 598 -15.68 19.33 51.88
CA ASP A 598 -16.48 20.44 52.39
C ASP A 598 -17.72 20.71 51.53
N ASN A 599 -17.64 20.44 50.23
CA ASN A 599 -18.75 20.61 49.29
C ASN A 599 -19.71 19.40 49.26
N MET A 600 -19.43 18.35 50.04
CA MET A 600 -20.24 17.11 50.15
C MET A 600 -20.98 17.01 51.49
N GLN A 601 -21.17 18.14 52.16
CA GLN A 601 -22.05 18.27 53.30
C GLN A 601 -23.38 18.87 52.82
N GLY A 602 -24.49 18.22 53.15
CA GLY A 602 -25.81 18.81 52.91
C GLY A 602 -25.96 20.06 53.76
N GLU A 603 -26.52 21.13 53.21
CA GLU A 603 -26.87 22.31 54.01
C GLU A 603 -27.86 21.89 55.10
N ASP A 604 -27.67 22.40 56.33
CA ASP A 604 -28.58 22.23 57.47
C ASP A 604 -29.88 23.03 57.27
N THR A 605 -30.53 22.86 56.12
CA THR A 605 -31.82 23.48 55.80
C THR A 605 -32.86 22.39 55.61
N ASN A 606 -33.88 22.42 56.48
CA ASN A 606 -34.99 21.47 56.38
C ASN A 606 -35.84 21.83 55.17
N ILE A 607 -35.94 20.91 54.22
CA ILE A 607 -36.69 21.07 53.01
C ILE A 607 -38.04 20.38 53.19
N CYS A 608 -39.11 21.15 53.22
CA CYS A 608 -40.45 20.66 53.54
C CYS A 608 -41.36 20.61 52.29
N GLN A 609 -41.95 19.46 52.01
CA GLN A 609 -42.97 19.29 50.97
C GLN A 609 -44.37 19.24 51.59
N LEU A 610 -45.32 19.94 50.96
CA LEU A 610 -46.73 19.93 51.34
C LEU A 610 -47.47 18.88 50.50
N SER A 611 -47.81 17.73 51.08
CA SER A 611 -48.67 16.74 50.43
C SER A 611 -49.96 16.58 51.21
N SER A 612 -51.08 16.99 50.60
CA SER A 612 -52.45 16.58 50.93
C SER A 612 -52.91 16.66 52.41
N GLU A 613 -52.28 17.51 53.24
CA GLU A 613 -52.57 17.86 54.66
C GLU A 613 -51.41 17.59 55.65
N GLU A 614 -50.32 16.95 55.25
CA GLU A 614 -49.12 16.74 56.08
C GLU A 614 -47.86 17.40 55.48
N ILE A 615 -47.00 17.94 56.35
CA ILE A 615 -45.71 18.55 55.99
C ILE A 615 -44.61 17.53 56.27
N TYR A 616 -43.98 17.01 55.22
CA TYR A 616 -42.80 16.15 55.33
C TYR A 616 -41.55 17.01 55.16
N CYS A 617 -40.71 17.10 56.20
CA CYS A 617 -39.45 17.83 56.16
C CYS A 617 -38.27 16.86 56.14
N GLU A 618 -37.41 16.99 55.13
CA GLU A 618 -36.19 16.21 55.00
C GLU A 618 -34.98 17.10 55.32
N ASN A 619 -34.01 16.56 56.06
CA ASN A 619 -32.74 17.23 56.33
C ASN A 619 -31.63 16.60 55.48
N PRO A 620 -31.05 17.32 54.49
CA PRO A 620 -29.99 16.81 53.63
C PRO A 620 -28.74 16.33 54.38
N SER A 621 -28.47 16.86 55.58
CA SER A 621 -27.34 16.46 56.42
C SER A 621 -27.41 14.99 56.85
N GLU A 622 -28.62 14.41 56.97
CA GLU A 622 -28.84 13.01 57.34
C GLU A 622 -28.39 12.02 56.26
N TYR A 623 -28.32 12.44 54.99
CA TYR A 623 -27.90 11.59 53.88
C TYR A 623 -26.40 11.67 53.59
N THR A 624 -25.67 12.56 54.27
CA THR A 624 -24.23 12.78 54.03
C THR A 624 -23.41 11.51 54.20
N TRP A 625 -23.68 10.69 55.23
CA TRP A 625 -22.96 9.43 55.44
C TRP A 625 -23.09 8.47 54.25
N ALA A 626 -24.26 8.44 53.59
CA ALA A 626 -24.49 7.60 52.42
C ALA A 626 -23.65 8.08 51.23
N VAL A 627 -23.56 9.40 51.02
CA VAL A 627 -22.71 10.02 49.98
C VAL A 627 -21.23 9.68 50.21
N HIS A 628 -20.75 9.72 51.45
CA HIS A 628 -19.36 9.34 51.78
C HIS A 628 -19.07 7.86 51.48
N ILE A 629 -20.01 6.96 51.80
CA ILE A 629 -19.88 5.53 51.45
C ILE A 629 -19.87 5.34 49.92
N MET A 630 -20.77 6.02 49.21
CA MET A 630 -20.81 5.98 47.74
C MET A 630 -19.51 6.50 47.12
N LEU A 631 -18.90 7.55 47.69
CA LEU A 631 -17.60 8.09 47.26
C LEU A 631 -16.49 7.03 47.40
N VAL A 632 -16.45 6.29 48.51
CA VAL A 632 -15.45 5.23 48.71
C VAL A 632 -15.58 4.16 47.62
N PHE A 633 -16.80 3.69 47.34
CA PHE A 633 -17.03 2.73 46.25
C PHE A 633 -16.67 3.30 44.89
N TYR A 634 -17.04 4.55 44.63
CA TYR A 634 -16.68 5.26 43.39
C TYR A 634 -15.17 5.32 43.18
N LEU A 635 -14.39 5.68 44.21
CA LEU A 635 -12.94 5.75 44.12
C LEU A 635 -12.28 4.37 43.96
N ILE A 636 -12.80 3.32 44.60
CA ILE A 636 -12.29 1.95 44.40
C ILE A 636 -12.52 1.53 42.94
N ILE A 637 -13.74 1.70 42.43
CA ILE A 637 -14.06 1.32 41.05
C ILE A 637 -13.28 2.17 40.05
N GLY A 638 -13.28 3.49 40.19
CA GLY A 638 -12.56 4.40 39.30
C GLY A 638 -11.05 4.19 39.33
N ASN A 639 -10.43 4.32 40.50
CA ASN A 639 -8.98 4.41 40.61
C ASN A 639 -8.29 3.04 40.70
N ILE A 640 -8.90 2.05 41.34
CA ILE A 640 -8.28 0.72 41.49
C ILE A 640 -8.67 -0.21 40.34
N MET A 641 -9.93 -0.21 39.91
CA MET A 641 -10.36 -1.12 38.84
C MET A 641 -10.12 -0.52 37.46
N LEU A 642 -10.69 0.66 37.17
CA LEU A 642 -10.72 1.21 35.81
C LEU A 642 -9.38 1.78 35.36
N LEU A 643 -8.68 2.57 36.19
CA LEU A 643 -7.35 3.07 35.81
C LEU A 643 -6.33 1.94 35.61
N ASN A 644 -6.34 0.90 36.46
CA ASN A 644 -5.45 -0.25 36.26
C ASN A 644 -5.79 -1.04 35.00
N LEU A 645 -7.08 -1.15 34.63
CA LEU A 645 -7.49 -1.72 33.35
C LEU A 645 -6.94 -0.89 32.18
N LEU A 646 -7.02 0.44 32.24
CA LEU A 646 -6.46 1.32 31.20
C LEU A 646 -4.94 1.12 31.05
N ILE A 647 -4.22 1.02 32.17
CA ILE A 647 -2.77 0.73 32.17
C ILE A 647 -2.49 -0.65 31.55
N ALA A 648 -3.31 -1.66 31.83
CA ALA A 648 -3.19 -2.99 31.24
C ALA A 648 -3.41 -2.96 29.72
N ILE A 649 -4.43 -2.23 29.25
CA ILE A 649 -4.73 -2.04 27.81
C ILE A 649 -3.54 -1.37 27.12
N PHE A 650 -2.98 -0.29 27.68
CA PHE A 650 -1.80 0.37 27.09
C PHE A 650 -0.57 -0.54 27.07
N THR A 651 -0.38 -1.35 28.12
CA THR A 651 0.73 -2.31 28.18
C THR A 651 0.57 -3.37 27.10
N ASN A 652 -0.64 -3.86 26.87
CA ASN A 652 -0.95 -4.81 25.80
C ASN A 652 -0.69 -4.21 24.41
N ILE A 653 -1.18 -2.99 24.14
CA ILE A 653 -0.98 -2.29 22.86
C ILE A 653 0.52 -2.05 22.60
N ARG A 654 1.26 -1.67 23.64
CA ARG A 654 2.71 -1.47 23.53
C ARG A 654 3.48 -2.76 23.23
N ASN A 655 3.03 -3.89 23.77
CA ASN A 655 3.70 -5.18 23.62
C ASN A 655 3.19 -5.99 22.41
N GLY A 656 2.06 -5.61 21.82
CA GLY A 656 1.44 -6.33 20.71
C GLY A 656 2.25 -6.26 19.40
N ALA A 657 1.90 -7.13 18.46
CA ALA A 657 2.50 -7.21 17.11
C ALA A 657 2.47 -5.87 16.35
N GLN A 658 1.61 -4.93 16.76
CA GLN A 658 1.55 -3.59 16.19
C GLN A 658 2.84 -2.79 16.42
N TYR A 659 3.60 -3.06 17.49
CA TYR A 659 4.86 -2.36 17.84
C TYR A 659 6.02 -2.68 16.88
N THR A 660 6.11 -3.92 16.39
CA THR A 660 7.21 -4.32 15.48
C THR A 660 7.20 -3.51 14.18
N ASN A 661 6.01 -3.11 13.73
CA ASN A 661 5.83 -2.35 12.48
C ASN A 661 5.78 -0.83 12.69
N VAL A 662 5.96 -0.32 13.93
CA VAL A 662 5.95 1.14 14.16
C VAL A 662 7.20 1.79 13.58
N ASN A 663 8.36 1.13 13.70
CA ASN A 663 9.60 1.67 13.17
C ASN A 663 9.59 1.71 11.64
N THR A 664 9.00 0.70 10.98
CA THR A 664 8.84 0.70 9.52
C THR A 664 7.83 1.76 9.08
N PHE A 665 6.75 1.94 9.83
CA PHE A 665 5.76 2.98 9.57
C PHE A 665 6.31 4.40 9.76
N SER A 666 7.09 4.66 10.82
CA SER A 666 7.73 5.96 11.04
C SER A 666 8.72 6.31 9.92
N LYS A 667 9.46 5.31 9.41
CA LYS A 667 10.34 5.47 8.24
C LYS A 667 9.57 5.78 6.95
N TYR A 668 8.38 5.19 6.77
CA TYR A 668 7.48 5.50 5.66
C TYR A 668 6.95 6.94 5.74
N GLU A 669 6.45 7.35 6.91
CA GLU A 669 5.94 8.71 7.11
C GLU A 669 7.05 9.76 6.98
N TYR A 670 8.30 9.42 7.30
CA TYR A 670 9.44 10.29 7.03
C TYR A 670 9.59 10.59 5.53
N TYR A 671 9.39 9.60 4.65
CA TYR A 671 9.39 9.80 3.20
C TYR A 671 8.22 10.69 2.75
N GLN A 672 7.02 10.47 3.30
CA GLN A 672 5.86 11.31 3.02
C GLN A 672 6.14 12.79 3.34
N ILE A 673 6.77 13.04 4.49
CA ILE A 673 7.16 14.39 4.91
C ILE A 673 8.20 14.98 3.95
N LEU A 674 9.18 14.19 3.53
CA LEU A 674 10.19 14.60 2.56
C LEU A 674 9.56 15.08 1.24
N LEU A 675 8.60 14.34 0.70
CA LEU A 675 7.85 14.74 -0.51
C LEU A 675 7.15 16.09 -0.33
N THR A 676 6.49 16.33 0.82
CA THR A 676 5.86 17.62 1.11
C THR A 676 6.87 18.77 1.08
N TYR A 677 8.03 18.62 1.71
CA TYR A 677 9.06 19.67 1.75
C TYR A 677 9.85 19.85 0.45
N LEU A 678 9.89 18.83 -0.41
CA LEU A 678 10.44 18.97 -1.76
C LEU A 678 9.58 19.92 -2.61
N LEU A 679 8.25 19.75 -2.55
CA LEU A 679 7.26 20.51 -3.31
C LEU A 679 7.01 21.93 -2.78
N LEU A 680 7.23 22.16 -1.48
CA LEU A 680 7.10 23.49 -0.87
C LEU A 680 8.01 24.55 -1.52
N MET A 681 7.49 25.77 -1.66
CA MET A 681 8.28 26.91 -2.12
C MET A 681 9.43 27.21 -1.15
N VAL A 682 10.51 27.83 -1.64
CA VAL A 682 11.74 28.07 -0.86
C VAL A 682 11.56 29.12 0.25
N LEU A 683 10.59 30.03 0.12
CA LEU A 683 10.37 31.10 1.09
C LEU A 683 9.44 30.67 2.24
N ALA A 684 9.81 31.06 3.46
CA ALA A 684 9.00 30.84 4.65
C ALA A 684 7.78 31.79 4.69
N THR A 685 6.72 31.35 5.36
CA THR A 685 5.37 31.94 5.34
C THR A 685 5.24 33.47 5.54
N PRO A 686 6.04 34.18 6.35
CA PRO A 686 5.88 35.64 6.45
C PRO A 686 6.50 36.41 5.27
N THR A 687 7.31 35.77 4.43
CA THR A 687 7.97 36.38 3.25
C THR A 687 7.28 36.04 1.93
N ILE A 688 6.25 35.20 1.96
CA ILE A 688 5.52 34.75 0.75
C ILE A 688 4.64 35.87 0.19
N LEU A 689 4.21 36.83 1.04
CA LEU A 689 3.50 38.05 0.66
C LEU A 689 4.51 39.17 0.42
#